data_AF-A0AAW1PT59-F1
#
_entry.id   AF-A0AAW1PT59-F1
#
_cell.length_a   1.000
_cell.length_b   1.000
_cell.length_c   1.000
_cell.angle_alpha   90.00
_cell.angle_beta   90.00
_cell.angle_gamma   90.00
#
_symmetry.space_group_name_H-M   'P 1'
#
loop_
_entity.id
_entity.type
_entity.pdbx_description
1 polymer ?
#
loop_
_entity_poly.entity_id
_entity_poly.type
_entity_poly.pdbx_seq_one_letter_code
_entity_poly.pdbx_strand_id
1 'polypeptide(L)'
;MGKKPDSRSPSISSHNSCSYVQVLGPGTDTGDTTPSVLLFFDRQRYLFNVGEGFQRFCVEHKIKLAKASAILMTRVSTEAAGGLPGMLLTMADSTAGGLLAGRPLISLHGPQGMNTMLPAIAGKFRPQKAAALGVPRGPLFGKLVKGETVKAANGKDVKPSDVMEDPVPGPVAIITDCPDSTYLPALLQSEELQKWASGQAGGGGDGTPPQPVACVVHLAPAKVVHLPEYQQWMATFGSSTRHILVHPEAIPPATVMRGSATVAAKCNFVAPGIFPLHQGWQHAAPSGPAALPPSAVAGQNMLKFHLRPAARAGLDAGEVPAPLDVAAIHEEIRTSKPEVVAAARKALTEGTQPDAAAPAVIAQAGRRSLEIVFLGTGAAIPSKYRNVTSIYLDLFDKGGMLLDCGEGSYGQLARRYGAEGAKAVVAGLKLVWISHIHADHHAGLTRVLSVRRQLLGPDAPPLLVLGPRPLRRTLAAFSRLEAMSFRYIDCLNTLPGAQVDASLTSALADVTTALGLTKLESVSVQHCAHSFGLILESHAGWKLAFSGDTRPCKQLVEAARDATVLIHEATFEDALEEEALAKNHSLTHEAIDIGNQARAYRTILTHFSQRYPKMPVIDKSFNSTTAIAFDLMTVNLADLPLLPHLVAPLALLFKEEMEEEGAPAEGDAGKAGAV
;
A
#
# COMPACT_ATOMS: atom_id res chain seq x y z
N MET A 1 52.83 2.19 -40.01
CA MET A 1 52.96 2.73 -38.63
C MET A 1 52.31 4.10 -38.60
N GLY A 2 51.30 4.29 -37.76
CA GLY A 2 50.57 5.56 -37.66
C GLY A 2 49.30 5.38 -36.82
N LYS A 3 49.44 5.30 -35.50
CA LYS A 3 48.30 5.28 -34.58
C LYS A 3 47.80 6.73 -34.38
N LYS A 4 46.53 6.96 -34.69
CA LYS A 4 45.77 8.16 -34.28
C LYS A 4 45.84 8.31 -32.75
N PRO A 5 46.04 9.52 -32.19
CA PRO A 5 45.82 9.74 -30.78
C PRO A 5 44.31 9.84 -30.50
N ASP A 6 43.95 9.16 -29.42
CA ASP A 6 42.61 8.94 -28.88
C ASP A 6 41.91 10.26 -28.53
N SER A 7 40.80 10.58 -29.19
CA SER A 7 39.94 11.73 -28.88
C SER A 7 38.86 11.34 -27.87
N ARG A 8 39.26 10.69 -26.77
CA ARG A 8 38.40 10.53 -25.59
C ARG A 8 38.71 11.67 -24.63
N SER A 9 37.83 12.66 -24.62
CA SER A 9 37.71 13.56 -23.47
C SER A 9 37.56 12.68 -22.21
N PRO A 10 38.32 12.93 -21.14
CA PRO A 10 38.19 12.14 -19.93
C PRO A 10 36.78 12.37 -19.40
N SER A 11 35.96 11.32 -19.40
CA SER A 11 34.63 11.34 -18.82
C SER A 11 34.77 11.76 -17.35
N ILE A 12 34.18 12.90 -17.01
CA ILE A 12 34.18 13.43 -15.66
C ILE A 12 33.44 12.43 -14.79
N SER A 13 34.18 11.72 -13.95
CA SER A 13 33.64 11.01 -12.80
C SER A 13 33.23 12.06 -11.76
N SER A 14 31.96 12.45 -11.73
CA SER A 14 31.40 13.27 -10.66
C SER A 14 30.26 12.55 -9.95
N HIS A 15 30.25 12.61 -8.62
CA HIS A 15 29.15 12.18 -7.77
C HIS A 15 27.82 12.84 -8.18
N ASN A 16 26.71 12.07 -8.16
CA ASN A 16 25.32 12.50 -8.34
C ASN A 16 25.08 13.56 -9.43
N SER A 17 25.22 13.15 -10.70
CA SER A 17 24.98 13.97 -11.89
C SER A 17 23.51 14.24 -12.19
N CYS A 18 22.62 13.33 -11.77
CA CYS A 18 21.17 13.50 -11.82
C CYS A 18 20.59 13.55 -10.40
N SER A 19 19.67 14.49 -10.19
CA SER A 19 18.88 14.56 -8.96
C SER A 19 17.49 15.12 -9.25
N TYR A 20 16.48 14.57 -8.61
CA TYR A 20 15.11 15.04 -8.73
C TYR A 20 14.32 14.75 -7.45
N VAL A 21 13.26 15.54 -7.25
CA VAL A 21 12.21 15.25 -6.27
C VAL A 21 11.07 14.58 -7.03
N GLN A 22 10.50 13.51 -6.48
CA GLN A 22 9.38 12.80 -7.09
C GLN A 22 8.27 12.61 -6.06
N VAL A 23 7.04 12.96 -6.43
CA VAL A 23 5.85 12.70 -5.61
C VAL A 23 5.42 11.25 -5.80
N LEU A 24 5.32 10.51 -4.71
CA LEU A 24 4.97 9.10 -4.71
C LEU A 24 3.71 8.87 -3.85
N GLY A 25 2.65 8.36 -4.45
CA GLY A 25 1.45 7.91 -3.73
C GLY A 25 0.89 8.92 -2.72
N PRO A 26 0.42 10.12 -3.13
CA PRO A 26 -0.47 10.92 -2.29
C PRO A 26 -1.73 10.10 -2.03
N GLY A 27 -1.75 9.38 -0.91
CA GLY A 27 -2.88 8.59 -0.46
C GLY A 27 -3.25 7.38 -1.32
N THR A 28 -2.37 6.81 -2.15
CA THR A 28 -2.66 5.61 -2.99
C THR A 28 -4.10 5.58 -3.54
N ASP A 29 -4.51 6.50 -4.42
CA ASP A 29 -5.89 6.66 -4.95
C ASP A 29 -6.97 7.22 -4.00
N THR A 30 -6.76 7.15 -2.69
CA THR A 30 -7.81 7.36 -1.67
C THR A 30 -7.61 8.59 -0.80
N GLY A 31 -6.42 9.21 -0.88
CA GLY A 31 -6.13 10.46 -0.16
C GLY A 31 -6.06 10.31 1.35
N ASP A 32 -5.97 9.08 1.85
CA ASP A 32 -6.13 8.71 3.26
C ASP A 32 -4.81 8.46 4.00
N THR A 33 -3.69 8.38 3.28
CA THR A 33 -2.34 8.28 3.86
C THR A 33 -1.53 9.53 3.55
N THR A 34 -0.54 9.82 4.41
CA THR A 34 0.36 10.95 4.18
C THR A 34 1.13 10.69 2.89
N PRO A 35 1.20 11.66 1.97
CA PRO A 35 1.95 11.48 0.73
C PRO A 35 3.41 11.16 0.99
N SER A 36 3.99 10.35 0.11
CA SER A 36 5.41 10.02 0.15
C SER A 36 6.18 10.84 -0.89
N VAL A 37 7.43 11.17 -0.58
CA VAL A 37 8.30 11.94 -1.49
C VAL A 37 9.63 11.23 -1.63
N LEU A 38 10.08 11.01 -2.86
CA LEU A 38 11.40 10.48 -3.15
C LEU A 38 12.34 11.62 -3.56
N LEU A 39 13.40 11.81 -2.80
CA LEU A 39 14.56 12.57 -3.24
C LEU A 39 15.60 11.60 -3.82
N PHE A 40 15.75 11.65 -5.15
CA PHE A 40 16.60 10.77 -5.91
C PHE A 40 17.96 11.40 -6.22
N PHE A 41 19.00 10.57 -6.15
CA PHE A 41 20.31 10.79 -6.74
C PHE A 41 20.82 9.50 -7.39
N ASP A 42 21.81 9.62 -8.28
CA ASP A 42 22.41 8.46 -8.98
C ASP A 42 22.82 7.31 -8.03
N ARG A 43 23.33 7.63 -6.83
CA ARG A 43 23.82 6.65 -5.85
C ARG A 43 22.99 6.55 -4.56
N GLN A 44 22.13 7.53 -4.29
CA GLN A 44 21.42 7.67 -3.03
C GLN A 44 19.94 7.94 -3.26
N ARG A 45 19.10 7.47 -2.35
CA ARG A 45 17.66 7.68 -2.41
C ARG A 45 17.14 7.92 -1.01
N TYR A 46 16.48 9.04 -0.80
CA TYR A 46 15.87 9.39 0.47
C TYR A 46 14.36 9.39 0.28
N LEU A 47 13.67 8.60 1.10
CA LEU A 47 12.23 8.50 1.05
C LEU A 47 11.65 9.25 2.24
N PHE A 48 10.69 10.13 1.99
CA PHE A 48 9.93 10.81 3.03
C PHE A 48 8.58 10.13 3.18
N ASN A 49 8.27 9.69 4.40
CA ASN A 49 7.08 8.93 4.78
C ASN A 49 6.89 7.59 4.05
N VAL A 50 6.17 6.69 4.71
CA VAL A 50 5.83 5.34 4.24
C VAL A 50 4.45 4.98 4.82
N GLY A 51 3.41 5.58 4.27
CA GLY A 51 2.02 5.27 4.64
C GLY A 51 1.60 3.86 4.20
N GLU A 52 0.42 3.42 4.64
CA GLU A 52 -0.14 2.14 4.18
C GLU A 52 -0.27 2.09 2.65
N GLY A 53 -0.06 0.92 2.07
CA GLY A 53 -0.14 0.70 0.62
C GLY A 53 1.06 1.25 -0.17
N PHE A 54 2.00 1.94 0.48
CA PHE A 54 3.18 2.50 -0.20
C PHE A 54 4.07 1.42 -0.82
N GLN A 55 4.21 0.28 -0.14
CA GLN A 55 4.92 -0.85 -0.72
C GLN A 55 4.23 -1.34 -2.01
N ARG A 56 2.91 -1.51 -1.96
CA ARG A 56 2.09 -1.95 -3.10
C ARG A 56 2.21 -0.97 -4.27
N PHE A 57 2.20 0.33 -3.97
CA PHE A 57 2.47 1.41 -4.93
C PHE A 57 3.84 1.25 -5.60
N CYS A 58 4.87 0.95 -4.82
CA CYS A 58 6.22 0.74 -5.37
C CYS A 58 6.28 -0.47 -6.31
N VAL A 59 5.54 -1.54 -6.02
CA VAL A 59 5.44 -2.71 -6.91
C VAL A 59 4.76 -2.33 -8.23
N GLU A 60 3.62 -1.62 -8.19
CA GLU A 60 2.89 -1.13 -9.37
C GLU A 60 3.79 -0.28 -10.29
N HIS A 61 4.51 0.68 -9.71
CA HIS A 61 5.34 1.63 -10.45
C HIS A 61 6.81 1.19 -10.61
N LYS A 62 7.13 -0.07 -10.28
CA LYS A 62 8.48 -0.66 -10.42
C LYS A 62 9.58 0.13 -9.67
N ILE A 63 9.23 0.75 -8.55
CA ILE A 63 10.14 1.52 -7.70
C ILE A 63 10.90 0.56 -6.79
N LYS A 64 12.21 0.44 -7.02
CA LYS A 64 13.08 -0.48 -6.27
C LYS A 64 13.42 0.06 -4.87
N LEU A 65 12.71 -0.41 -3.85
CA LEU A 65 12.88 -0.04 -2.44
C LEU A 65 14.23 -0.47 -1.85
N ALA A 66 14.81 -1.59 -2.28
CA ALA A 66 16.13 -2.07 -1.84
C ALA A 66 17.30 -1.11 -2.16
N LYS A 67 17.05 -0.02 -2.90
CA LYS A 67 18.02 1.04 -3.18
C LYS A 67 17.82 2.29 -2.31
N ALA A 68 16.82 2.30 -1.42
CA ALA A 68 16.63 3.37 -0.45
C ALA A 68 17.83 3.43 0.51
N SER A 69 18.35 4.63 0.70
CA SER A 69 19.48 4.92 1.60
C SER A 69 19.00 5.28 3.01
N ALA A 70 17.89 6.01 3.09
CA ALA A 70 17.27 6.38 4.36
C ALA A 70 15.77 6.63 4.17
N ILE A 71 15.01 6.44 5.25
CA ILE A 71 13.60 6.84 5.37
C ILE A 71 13.55 7.98 6.38
N LEU A 72 12.94 9.09 5.97
CA LEU A 72 12.82 10.33 6.71
C LEU A 72 11.34 10.50 7.06
N MET A 73 10.97 10.26 8.31
CA MET A 73 9.59 10.43 8.73
C MET A 73 9.34 11.89 9.09
N THR A 74 8.36 12.51 8.43
CA THR A 74 7.95 13.87 8.77
C THR A 74 7.10 13.89 10.05
N ARG A 75 6.38 12.78 10.33
CA ARG A 75 5.63 12.54 11.58
C ARG A 75 5.69 11.07 12.00
N VAL A 76 5.48 10.82 13.29
CA VAL A 76 5.25 9.47 13.84
C VAL A 76 3.74 9.26 14.02
N SER A 77 3.06 8.81 12.98
CA SER A 77 1.63 8.47 13.01
C SER A 77 1.33 7.25 12.11
N THR A 78 0.19 6.58 12.31
CA THR A 78 -0.26 5.50 11.42
C THR A 78 -0.43 5.97 9.98
N GLU A 79 -0.82 7.23 9.79
CA GLU A 79 -0.96 7.88 8.48
C GLU A 79 0.36 7.96 7.70
N ALA A 80 1.47 8.26 8.38
CA ALA A 80 2.79 8.51 7.77
C ALA A 80 3.73 7.30 7.82
N ALA A 81 3.49 6.34 8.72
CA ALA A 81 4.38 5.21 8.98
C ALA A 81 3.69 3.83 8.94
N GLY A 82 2.39 3.77 8.62
CA GLY A 82 1.60 2.53 8.65
C GLY A 82 2.12 1.42 7.73
N GLY A 83 2.77 1.76 6.61
CA GLY A 83 3.37 0.79 5.69
C GLY A 83 4.83 0.45 6.03
N LEU A 84 5.42 1.08 7.05
CA LEU A 84 6.81 0.83 7.44
C LEU A 84 7.08 -0.62 7.86
N PRO A 85 6.22 -1.29 8.67
CA PRO A 85 6.45 -2.70 9.04
C PRO A 85 6.51 -3.63 7.82
N GLY A 86 5.52 -3.55 6.91
CA GLY A 86 5.50 -4.36 5.69
C GLY A 86 6.71 -4.11 4.78
N MET A 87 7.06 -2.83 4.62
CA MET A 87 8.26 -2.43 3.87
C MET A 87 9.54 -3.02 4.48
N LEU A 88 9.72 -2.96 5.81
CA LEU A 88 10.90 -3.49 6.48
C LEU A 88 11.02 -5.00 6.35
N LEU A 89 9.91 -5.74 6.50
CA LEU A 89 9.86 -7.19 6.30
C LEU A 89 10.27 -7.56 4.86
N THR A 90 9.66 -6.91 3.88
CA THR A 90 9.96 -7.13 2.45
C THR A 90 11.43 -6.84 2.11
N MET A 91 11.99 -5.80 2.74
CA MET A 91 13.39 -5.47 2.59
C MET A 91 14.32 -6.48 3.25
N ALA A 92 13.97 -6.98 4.44
CA ALA A 92 14.72 -8.02 5.12
C ALA A 92 14.78 -9.29 4.26
N ASP A 93 13.64 -9.74 3.72
CA ASP A 93 13.55 -10.89 2.82
C ASP A 93 14.39 -10.73 1.56
N SER A 94 14.37 -9.53 0.97
CA SER A 94 15.18 -9.21 -0.22
C SER A 94 16.70 -9.28 0.04
N THR A 95 17.12 -9.15 1.31
CA THR A 95 18.53 -9.22 1.72
C THR A 95 18.95 -10.61 2.21
N ALA A 96 18.01 -11.49 2.57
CA ALA A 96 18.30 -12.80 3.15
C ALA A 96 18.75 -13.87 2.13
N GLY A 97 18.51 -13.67 0.83
CA GLY A 97 18.73 -14.73 -0.20
C GLY A 97 19.52 -14.34 -1.45
N GLY A 98 20.25 -13.22 -1.47
CA GLY A 98 20.92 -12.74 -2.69
C GLY A 98 22.30 -12.10 -2.48
N LEU A 99 22.89 -11.60 -3.57
CA LEU A 99 24.19 -10.88 -3.63
C LEU A 99 24.31 -9.63 -2.71
N LEU A 100 23.26 -9.35 -1.94
CA LEU A 100 23.07 -8.22 -1.03
C LEU A 100 23.03 -8.64 0.45
N ALA A 101 23.24 -9.93 0.76
CA ALA A 101 23.42 -10.41 2.13
C ALA A 101 24.52 -9.59 2.83
N GLY A 102 24.17 -8.93 3.93
CA GLY A 102 25.09 -8.10 4.72
C GLY A 102 25.12 -6.59 4.40
N ARG A 103 24.17 -6.05 3.62
CA ARG A 103 24.01 -4.58 3.51
C ARG A 103 23.45 -3.98 4.81
N PRO A 104 23.90 -2.77 5.23
CA PRO A 104 23.50 -2.18 6.50
C PRO A 104 22.01 -1.84 6.54
N LEU A 105 21.42 -1.96 7.75
CA LEU A 105 20.07 -1.52 8.11
C LEU A 105 19.81 -0.11 7.55
N ILE A 106 18.66 0.08 6.88
CA ILE A 106 18.18 1.42 6.49
C ILE A 106 18.24 2.34 7.72
N SER A 107 18.78 3.54 7.54
CA SER A 107 18.71 4.57 8.59
C SER A 107 17.33 5.21 8.59
N LEU A 108 16.63 5.09 9.71
CA LEU A 108 15.36 5.78 9.98
C LEU A 108 15.66 7.07 10.74
N HIS A 109 15.26 8.21 10.18
CA HIS A 109 15.38 9.50 10.86
C HIS A 109 13.99 10.10 11.08
N GLY A 110 13.76 10.64 12.28
CA GLY A 110 12.57 11.42 12.66
C GLY A 110 12.97 12.83 13.12
N PRO A 111 12.02 13.70 13.46
CA PRO A 111 12.32 15.08 13.86
C PRO A 111 13.10 15.11 15.19
N GLN A 112 14.33 15.64 15.22
CA GLN A 112 14.66 17.06 15.34
C GLN A 112 15.84 17.45 14.38
N GLY A 113 15.71 18.56 13.63
CA GLY A 113 16.80 19.16 12.83
C GLY A 113 17.02 18.65 11.40
N MET A 114 15.95 18.40 10.62
CA MET A 114 16.07 17.92 9.23
C MET A 114 16.51 19.01 8.25
N ASN A 115 17.82 19.24 8.15
CA ASN A 115 18.43 19.92 7.01
C ASN A 115 18.87 18.88 5.98
N THR A 116 18.03 18.57 4.98
CA THR A 116 18.53 17.87 3.78
C THR A 116 19.10 18.88 2.81
N MET A 117 20.39 19.19 2.95
CA MET A 117 21.13 19.93 1.94
C MET A 117 21.59 18.98 0.82
N LEU A 118 21.34 19.33 -0.44
CA LEU A 118 21.96 18.60 -1.55
C LEU A 118 23.47 18.83 -1.50
N PRO A 119 24.31 17.79 -1.60
CA PRO A 119 25.75 17.98 -1.60
C PRO A 119 26.18 18.83 -2.81
N ALA A 120 27.13 19.74 -2.59
CA ALA A 120 27.77 20.49 -3.65
C ALA A 120 28.45 19.53 -4.64
N ILE A 121 28.42 19.85 -5.94
CA ILE A 121 29.23 19.10 -6.91
C ILE A 121 30.67 19.58 -6.73
N ALA A 122 31.58 18.64 -6.44
CA ALA A 122 33.00 18.92 -6.46
C ALA A 122 33.38 19.52 -7.82
N GLY A 123 34.13 20.62 -7.84
CA GLY A 123 34.44 21.29 -9.08
C GLY A 123 35.25 20.42 -10.04
N LYS A 124 35.23 20.77 -11.31
CA LYS A 124 35.87 19.98 -12.36
C LYS A 124 37.36 19.82 -12.06
N PHE A 125 37.85 18.58 -12.10
CA PHE A 125 39.29 18.35 -12.02
C PHE A 125 40.01 19.00 -13.20
N ARG A 126 41.14 19.66 -12.94
CA ARG A 126 41.98 20.33 -13.95
C ARG A 126 43.26 19.51 -14.18
N PRO A 127 43.28 18.58 -15.16
CA PRO A 127 44.43 17.70 -15.40
C PRO A 127 45.72 18.45 -15.69
N GLN A 128 45.62 19.61 -16.35
CA GLN A 128 46.76 20.46 -16.67
C GLN A 128 47.37 21.09 -15.41
N LYS A 129 46.54 21.50 -14.44
CA LYS A 129 47.00 22.08 -13.17
C LYS A 129 47.64 21.01 -12.27
N ALA A 130 47.06 19.82 -12.22
CA ALA A 130 47.65 18.68 -11.52
C ALA A 130 49.00 18.24 -12.12
N ALA A 131 49.10 18.22 -13.45
CA ALA A 131 50.36 17.94 -14.14
C ALA A 131 51.41 19.02 -13.87
N ALA A 132 51.03 20.31 -13.87
CA ALA A 132 51.93 21.42 -13.56
C ALA A 132 52.46 21.38 -12.10
N LEU A 133 51.68 20.81 -11.16
CA LEU A 133 52.10 20.59 -9.78
C LEU A 133 52.93 19.31 -9.58
N GLY A 134 53.20 18.55 -10.65
CA GLY A 134 54.03 17.35 -10.63
C GLY A 134 53.28 16.07 -10.23
N VAL A 135 51.94 16.05 -10.31
CA VAL A 135 51.15 14.84 -10.08
C VAL A 135 51.13 14.01 -11.37
N PRO A 136 51.67 12.78 -11.38
CA PRO A 136 51.65 11.95 -12.57
C PRO A 136 50.21 11.55 -12.94
N ARG A 137 49.93 11.52 -14.24
CA ARG A 137 48.66 11.00 -14.77
C ARG A 137 48.48 9.55 -14.35
N GLY A 138 47.33 9.22 -13.76
CA GLY A 138 47.04 7.87 -13.28
C GLY A 138 46.18 7.85 -12.01
N PRO A 139 46.29 6.80 -11.18
CA PRO A 139 45.44 6.61 -10.00
C PRO A 139 45.42 7.78 -9.00
N LEU A 140 46.48 8.58 -8.93
CA LEU A 140 46.56 9.76 -8.06
C LEU A 140 45.57 10.86 -8.44
N PHE A 141 45.18 10.97 -9.71
CA PHE A 141 44.12 11.88 -10.13
C PHE A 141 42.77 11.45 -9.52
N GLY A 142 42.52 10.14 -9.49
CA GLY A 142 41.32 9.58 -8.86
C GLY A 142 41.27 9.85 -7.36
N LYS A 143 42.41 9.81 -6.66
CA LYS A 143 42.52 10.16 -5.24
C LYS A 143 42.23 11.64 -4.97
N LEU A 144 42.79 12.54 -5.78
CA LEU A 144 42.50 13.98 -5.72
C LEU A 144 41.02 14.29 -5.97
N VAL A 145 40.39 13.62 -6.94
CA VAL A 145 38.95 13.75 -7.22
C VAL A 145 38.08 13.25 -6.05
N LYS A 146 38.57 12.27 -5.28
CA LYS A 146 37.91 11.74 -4.09
C LYS A 146 38.12 12.58 -2.82
N GLY A 147 38.83 13.71 -2.92
CA GLY A 147 39.12 14.58 -1.78
C GLY A 147 40.38 14.22 -1.01
N GLU A 148 41.17 13.25 -1.47
CA GLU A 148 42.42 12.85 -0.80
C GLU A 148 43.59 13.75 -1.24
N THR A 149 44.46 14.10 -0.29
CA THR A 149 45.75 14.75 -0.60
C THR A 149 46.73 13.70 -1.12
N VAL A 150 47.49 14.03 -2.18
CA VAL A 150 48.47 13.11 -2.78
C VAL A 150 49.86 13.73 -2.80
N LYS A 151 50.90 12.89 -2.72
CA LYS A 151 52.28 13.33 -2.98
C LYS A 151 52.57 13.37 -4.48
N ALA A 152 52.99 14.53 -4.97
CA ALA A 152 53.52 14.72 -6.31
C ALA A 152 54.93 14.10 -6.44
N ALA A 153 55.39 13.92 -7.68
CA ALA A 153 56.71 13.33 -7.98
C ALA A 153 57.88 14.18 -7.42
N ASN A 154 57.64 15.45 -7.14
CA ASN A 154 58.57 16.38 -6.50
C ASN A 154 58.51 16.36 -4.95
N GLY A 155 57.77 15.42 -4.35
CA GLY A 155 57.64 15.26 -2.90
C GLY A 155 56.63 16.18 -2.21
N LYS A 156 56.08 17.18 -2.93
CA LYS A 156 55.08 18.12 -2.39
C LYS A 156 53.71 17.46 -2.25
N ASP A 157 52.99 17.84 -1.20
CA ASP A 157 51.59 17.48 -1.03
C ASP A 157 50.72 18.38 -1.91
N VAL A 158 49.88 17.77 -2.74
CA VAL A 158 48.90 18.43 -3.59
C VAL A 158 47.52 18.09 -3.05
N LYS A 159 46.76 19.13 -2.68
CA LYS A 159 45.41 19.02 -2.15
C LYS A 159 44.39 19.09 -3.29
N PRO A 160 43.18 18.54 -3.10
CA PRO A 160 42.08 18.70 -4.06
C PRO A 160 41.83 20.16 -4.44
N SER A 161 41.87 21.09 -3.48
CA SER A 161 41.70 22.54 -3.71
C SER A 161 42.72 23.12 -4.69
N ASP A 162 43.90 22.51 -4.83
CA ASP A 162 44.94 23.01 -5.72
C ASP A 162 44.64 22.71 -7.19
N VAL A 163 43.77 21.75 -7.48
CA VAL A 163 43.60 21.15 -8.82
C VAL A 163 42.15 20.94 -9.24
N MET A 164 41.20 21.14 -8.34
CA MET A 164 39.77 21.13 -8.61
C MET A 164 39.29 22.57 -8.84
N GLU A 165 38.19 22.74 -9.56
CA GLU A 165 37.42 23.98 -9.51
C GLU A 165 36.70 24.12 -8.17
N ASP A 166 36.22 25.33 -7.88
CA ASP A 166 35.37 25.53 -6.72
C ASP A 166 34.10 24.68 -6.86
N PRO A 167 33.63 24.05 -5.77
CA PRO A 167 32.38 23.33 -5.79
C PRO A 167 31.23 24.23 -6.21
N VAL A 168 30.32 23.73 -7.04
CA VAL A 168 29.10 24.45 -7.39
C VAL A 168 27.99 24.01 -6.43
N PRO A 169 27.47 24.91 -5.58
CA PRO A 169 26.32 24.63 -4.72
C PRO A 169 25.16 24.04 -5.52
N GLY A 170 24.52 23.00 -4.98
CA GLY A 170 23.39 22.34 -5.64
C GLY A 170 22.07 23.03 -5.36
N PRO A 171 21.12 23.03 -6.31
CA PRO A 171 19.81 23.67 -6.11
C PRO A 171 19.16 23.19 -4.81
N VAL A 172 18.38 24.03 -4.15
CA VAL A 172 17.78 23.68 -2.85
C VAL A 172 16.34 23.22 -3.05
N ALA A 173 15.99 22.09 -2.42
CA ALA A 173 14.62 21.59 -2.35
C ALA A 173 14.22 21.46 -0.89
N ILE A 174 13.03 21.98 -0.56
CA ILE A 174 12.48 21.95 0.80
C ILE A 174 11.24 21.07 0.80
N ILE A 175 11.09 20.21 1.80
CA ILE A 175 9.89 19.42 2.04
C ILE A 175 9.32 19.87 3.38
N THR A 176 8.10 20.39 3.37
CA THR A 176 7.39 20.87 4.56
C THR A 176 6.15 20.03 4.81
N ASP A 177 5.83 19.83 6.08
CA ASP A 177 4.68 19.05 6.50
C ASP A 177 3.86 19.80 7.54
N CYS A 178 2.61 20.11 7.21
CA CYS A 178 1.71 20.92 8.03
C CYS A 178 0.30 20.30 8.01
N PRO A 179 0.01 19.35 8.93
CA PRO A 179 -1.22 18.54 8.87
C PRO A 179 -2.50 19.34 9.13
N ASP A 180 -2.42 20.37 9.97
CA ASP A 180 -3.55 21.24 10.30
C ASP A 180 -3.07 22.62 10.75
N SER A 181 -4.01 23.52 11.02
CA SER A 181 -3.75 24.91 11.39
C SER A 181 -3.04 25.07 12.74
N THR A 182 -3.05 24.07 13.62
CA THR A 182 -2.35 24.14 14.91
C THR A 182 -0.82 24.14 14.76
N TYR A 183 -0.31 23.61 13.64
CA TYR A 183 1.11 23.58 13.31
C TYR A 183 1.58 24.86 12.61
N LEU A 184 0.64 25.67 12.11
CA LEU A 184 0.96 26.85 11.31
C LEU A 184 1.86 27.86 12.05
N PRO A 185 1.63 28.22 13.33
CA PRO A 185 2.50 29.16 14.02
C PRO A 185 3.96 28.69 14.07
N ALA A 186 4.20 27.40 14.33
CA ALA A 186 5.54 26.84 14.39
C ALA A 186 6.24 26.84 13.02
N LEU A 187 5.49 26.57 11.95
CA LEU A 187 6.01 26.64 10.58
C LEU A 187 6.42 28.07 10.21
N LEU A 188 5.53 29.05 10.48
CA LEU A 188 5.74 30.45 10.13
C LEU A 188 6.87 31.11 10.93
N GLN A 189 7.06 30.70 12.18
CA GLN A 189 8.07 31.24 13.10
C GLN A 189 9.43 30.53 13.01
N SER A 190 9.57 29.52 12.15
CA SER A 190 10.83 28.80 11.99
C SER A 190 11.93 29.71 11.43
N GLU A 191 12.90 30.07 12.27
CA GLU A 191 14.04 30.91 11.88
C GLU A 191 14.81 30.35 10.68
N GLU A 192 15.01 29.03 10.63
CA GLU A 192 15.71 28.37 9.53
C GLU A 192 14.92 28.48 8.21
N LEU A 193 13.61 28.21 8.22
CA LEU A 193 12.79 28.36 7.02
C LEU A 193 12.70 29.81 6.57
N GLN A 194 12.63 30.76 7.51
CA GLN A 194 12.63 32.18 7.19
C GLN A 194 13.91 32.61 6.48
N LYS A 195 15.09 32.12 6.89
CA LYS A 195 16.36 32.40 6.19
C LYS A 195 16.33 31.92 4.74
N TRP A 196 15.80 30.73 4.49
CA TRP A 196 15.66 30.20 3.13
C TRP A 196 14.61 30.94 2.31
N ALA A 197 13.48 31.25 2.93
CA ALA A 197 12.38 31.91 2.25
C ALA A 197 12.74 33.35 1.86
N SER A 198 13.39 34.12 2.75
CA SER A 198 13.81 35.50 2.48
C SER A 198 15.06 35.62 1.60
N GLY A 199 15.64 34.50 1.15
CA GLY A 199 16.90 34.49 0.40
C GLY A 199 18.09 35.00 1.22
N GLN A 200 18.07 34.81 2.54
CA GLN A 200 19.20 35.12 3.43
C GLN A 200 20.09 33.89 3.69
N ALA A 201 19.63 32.69 3.36
CA ALA A 201 20.39 31.45 3.46
C ALA A 201 21.28 31.18 2.23
N GLY A 202 22.40 30.51 2.46
CA GLY A 202 23.32 30.06 1.39
C GLY A 202 24.36 31.09 0.94
N GLY A 203 24.29 32.33 1.42
CA GLY A 203 25.39 33.30 1.31
C GLY A 203 26.37 33.09 2.46
N GLY A 204 27.61 32.70 2.16
CA GLY A 204 28.71 32.89 3.10
C GLY A 204 28.86 34.40 3.37
N GLY A 205 29.34 34.77 4.55
CA GLY A 205 29.64 36.18 4.88
C GLY A 205 30.74 36.84 4.01
N ASP A 206 31.07 36.25 2.87
CA ASP A 206 32.13 36.61 1.92
C ASP A 206 31.59 37.26 0.61
N GLY A 207 30.29 37.53 0.51
CA GLY A 207 29.68 38.12 -0.69
C GLY A 207 29.20 37.11 -1.74
N THR A 208 29.15 35.81 -1.39
CA THR A 208 28.45 34.82 -2.21
C THR A 208 26.95 35.12 -2.30
N PRO A 209 26.35 35.14 -3.52
CA PRO A 209 24.94 35.44 -3.69
C PRO A 209 24.07 34.36 -3.03
N PRO A 210 22.93 34.74 -2.43
CA PRO A 210 22.04 33.79 -1.79
C PRO A 210 21.53 32.75 -2.80
N GLN A 211 21.41 31.53 -2.33
CA GLN A 211 21.07 30.42 -3.20
C GLN A 211 19.54 30.29 -3.33
N PRO A 212 18.98 30.40 -4.54
CA PRO A 212 17.53 30.32 -4.71
C PRO A 212 17.03 28.90 -4.41
N VAL A 213 15.90 28.82 -3.72
CA VAL A 213 15.15 27.58 -3.53
C VAL A 213 14.53 27.20 -4.88
N ALA A 214 14.83 26.00 -5.36
CA ALA A 214 14.32 25.53 -6.65
C ALA A 214 12.86 25.08 -6.53
N CYS A 215 12.54 24.34 -5.46
CA CYS A 215 11.17 23.96 -5.16
C CYS A 215 10.90 23.78 -3.66
N VAL A 216 9.64 23.99 -3.29
CA VAL A 216 9.09 23.62 -1.98
C VAL A 216 7.98 22.60 -2.21
N VAL A 217 8.07 21.44 -1.56
CA VAL A 217 7.02 20.42 -1.53
C VAL A 217 6.20 20.62 -0.26
N HIS A 218 4.89 20.82 -0.42
CA HIS A 218 3.95 21.08 0.66
C HIS A 218 3.11 19.83 0.92
N LEU A 219 3.41 19.12 2.01
CA LEU A 219 2.57 18.07 2.58
C LEU A 219 1.58 18.73 3.54
N ALA A 220 0.51 19.32 3.00
CA ALA A 220 -0.47 20.04 3.79
C ALA A 220 -1.84 19.97 3.11
N PRO A 221 -2.94 19.69 3.84
CA PRO A 221 -4.26 19.57 3.22
C PRO A 221 -4.73 20.91 2.65
N ALA A 222 -5.68 20.86 1.71
CA ALA A 222 -6.21 22.06 1.05
C ALA A 222 -6.63 23.14 2.04
N LYS A 223 -7.33 22.76 3.11
CA LYS A 223 -7.81 23.65 4.18
C LYS A 223 -6.69 24.47 4.86
N VAL A 224 -5.45 24.00 4.81
CA VAL A 224 -4.27 24.69 5.37
C VAL A 224 -3.62 25.55 4.30
N VAL A 225 -3.38 24.99 3.10
CA VAL A 225 -2.70 25.70 2.00
C VAL A 225 -3.48 26.93 1.51
N HIS A 226 -4.80 26.92 1.66
CA HIS A 226 -5.68 28.03 1.32
C HIS A 226 -5.80 29.11 2.41
N LEU A 227 -5.16 28.95 3.57
CA LEU A 227 -5.15 30.00 4.59
C LEU A 227 -4.32 31.20 4.09
N PRO A 228 -4.80 32.45 4.27
CA PRO A 228 -4.09 33.65 3.82
C PRO A 228 -2.64 33.72 4.33
N GLU A 229 -2.42 33.35 5.59
CA GLU A 229 -1.10 33.35 6.24
C GLU A 229 -0.17 32.32 5.60
N TYR A 230 -0.70 31.16 5.19
CA TYR A 230 0.07 30.13 4.49
C TYR A 230 0.48 30.60 3.09
N GLN A 231 -0.45 31.22 2.34
CA GLN A 231 -0.17 31.76 1.02
C GLN A 231 0.83 32.91 1.06
N GLN A 232 0.73 33.77 2.07
CA GLN A 232 1.69 34.85 2.30
C GLN A 232 3.08 34.30 2.58
N TRP A 233 3.17 33.25 3.41
CA TRP A 233 4.44 32.56 3.66
C TRP A 233 5.00 31.91 2.40
N MET A 234 4.18 31.21 1.60
CA MET A 234 4.62 30.65 0.32
C MET A 234 5.22 31.72 -0.60
N ALA A 235 4.59 32.90 -0.67
CA ALA A 235 5.04 33.99 -1.53
C ALA A 235 6.42 34.55 -1.15
N THR A 236 6.91 34.31 0.08
CA THR A 236 8.21 34.80 0.52
C THR A 236 9.38 34.15 -0.23
N PHE A 237 9.25 32.91 -0.70
CA PHE A 237 10.30 32.16 -1.42
C PHE A 237 10.66 32.72 -2.82
N GLY A 238 10.01 33.79 -3.28
CA GLY A 238 10.27 34.42 -4.57
C GLY A 238 9.61 33.72 -5.76
N SER A 239 9.46 34.44 -6.88
CA SER A 239 8.69 33.98 -8.06
C SER A 239 9.34 32.84 -8.85
N SER A 240 10.64 32.61 -8.68
CA SER A 240 11.37 31.51 -9.32
C SER A 240 11.18 30.16 -8.63
N THR A 241 10.73 30.16 -7.37
CA THR A 241 10.52 28.93 -6.59
C THR A 241 9.28 28.21 -7.05
N ARG A 242 9.39 26.91 -7.36
CA ARG A 242 8.23 26.07 -7.69
C ARG A 242 7.59 25.52 -6.42
N HIS A 243 6.30 25.78 -6.21
CA HIS A 243 5.56 25.19 -5.10
C HIS A 243 4.81 23.95 -5.59
N ILE A 244 5.10 22.79 -5.00
CA ILE A 244 4.47 21.51 -5.34
C ILE A 244 3.53 21.16 -4.19
N LEU A 245 2.23 21.30 -4.43
CA LEU A 245 1.18 21.10 -3.43
C LEU A 245 0.72 19.65 -3.47
N VAL A 246 1.06 18.87 -2.44
CA VAL A 246 0.77 17.44 -2.39
C VAL A 246 -0.36 17.20 -1.40
N HIS A 247 -1.60 17.38 -1.86
CA HIS A 247 -2.79 17.02 -1.11
C HIS A 247 -3.90 16.48 -2.02
N PRO A 248 -4.79 15.61 -1.51
CA PRO A 248 -5.76 14.90 -2.33
C PRO A 248 -6.65 15.83 -3.17
N GLU A 249 -7.07 16.98 -2.63
CA GLU A 249 -8.00 17.88 -3.31
C GLU A 249 -7.37 18.70 -4.45
N ALA A 250 -6.03 18.81 -4.50
CA ALA A 250 -5.33 19.45 -5.62
C ALA A 250 -5.05 18.48 -6.77
N ILE A 251 -5.18 17.18 -6.55
CA ILE A 251 -4.73 16.15 -7.48
C ILE A 251 -5.96 15.60 -8.22
N PRO A 252 -6.00 15.66 -9.56
CA PRO A 252 -7.08 15.04 -10.32
C PRO A 252 -7.22 13.56 -9.94
N PRO A 253 -8.45 13.01 -9.86
CA PRO A 253 -8.64 11.58 -9.64
C PRO A 253 -7.89 10.79 -10.72
N ALA A 254 -6.88 10.05 -10.30
CA ALA A 254 -6.08 9.22 -11.18
C ALA A 254 -6.00 7.81 -10.58
N THR A 255 -6.16 6.80 -11.42
CA THR A 255 -5.99 5.41 -11.02
C THR A 255 -4.50 5.08 -10.95
N VAL A 256 -3.96 5.08 -9.74
CA VAL A 256 -2.59 4.77 -9.36
C VAL A 256 -2.38 3.26 -9.34
N MET A 257 -3.24 2.51 -8.63
CA MET A 257 -3.19 1.04 -8.60
C MET A 257 -3.81 0.42 -9.87
N ARG A 258 -3.21 0.70 -11.03
CA ARG A 258 -3.76 0.33 -12.35
C ARG A 258 -3.91 -1.17 -12.54
N GLY A 259 -3.01 -1.99 -12.00
CA GLY A 259 -3.11 -3.45 -12.10
C GLY A 259 -4.40 -3.98 -11.49
N SER A 260 -4.60 -3.69 -10.20
CA SER A 260 -5.81 -4.08 -9.46
C SER A 260 -7.07 -3.47 -10.08
N ALA A 261 -7.04 -2.19 -10.47
CA ALA A 261 -8.15 -1.51 -11.12
C ALA A 261 -8.53 -2.11 -12.49
N THR A 262 -7.55 -2.55 -13.28
CA THR A 262 -7.79 -3.24 -14.56
C THR A 262 -8.44 -4.59 -14.33
N VAL A 263 -8.00 -5.36 -13.32
CA VAL A 263 -8.63 -6.62 -12.91
C VAL A 263 -10.09 -6.36 -12.49
N ALA A 264 -10.33 -5.33 -11.67
CA ALA A 264 -11.68 -4.95 -11.25
C ALA A 264 -12.58 -4.56 -12.44
N ALA A 265 -12.06 -3.78 -13.40
CA ALA A 265 -12.80 -3.41 -14.62
C ALA A 265 -13.14 -4.63 -15.50
N LYS A 266 -12.20 -5.58 -15.63
CA LYS A 266 -12.40 -6.87 -16.31
C LYS A 266 -13.47 -7.70 -15.61
N CYS A 267 -13.38 -7.91 -14.30
CA CYS A 267 -14.40 -8.66 -13.54
C CYS A 267 -15.77 -7.97 -13.58
N ASN A 268 -15.80 -6.64 -13.53
CA ASN A 268 -17.02 -5.85 -13.68
C ASN A 268 -17.74 -6.12 -15.00
N PHE A 269 -17.01 -6.33 -16.10
CA PHE A 269 -17.62 -6.71 -17.39
C PHE A 269 -18.41 -8.03 -17.29
N VAL A 270 -17.87 -9.01 -16.53
CA VAL A 270 -18.48 -10.35 -16.39
C VAL A 270 -19.74 -10.30 -15.52
N ALA A 271 -19.69 -9.64 -14.37
CA ALA A 271 -20.81 -9.56 -13.44
C ALA A 271 -20.80 -8.22 -12.67
N PRO A 272 -21.36 -7.13 -13.23
CA PRO A 272 -21.28 -5.81 -12.63
C PRO A 272 -21.87 -5.70 -11.22
N GLY A 273 -22.91 -6.51 -10.93
CA GLY A 273 -23.55 -6.54 -9.61
C GLY A 273 -22.73 -7.21 -8.51
N ILE A 274 -21.73 -8.04 -8.89
CA ILE A 274 -20.82 -8.72 -7.96
C ILE A 274 -19.49 -7.98 -7.85
N PHE A 275 -19.05 -7.34 -8.94
CA PHE A 275 -17.79 -6.62 -9.03
C PHE A 275 -18.06 -5.13 -9.31
N PRO A 276 -18.40 -4.33 -8.28
CA PRO A 276 -18.64 -2.91 -8.45
C PRO A 276 -17.35 -2.17 -8.85
N LEU A 277 -17.48 -1.15 -9.69
CA LEU A 277 -16.38 -0.25 -10.01
C LEU A 277 -16.07 0.68 -8.83
N HIS A 278 -14.84 1.19 -8.80
CA HIS A 278 -14.40 2.14 -7.79
C HIS A 278 -15.18 3.46 -7.86
N GLN A 279 -15.76 3.89 -6.73
CA GLN A 279 -16.49 5.17 -6.67
C GLN A 279 -15.57 6.39 -6.69
N GLY A 280 -14.30 6.24 -6.27
CA GLY A 280 -13.30 7.32 -6.28
C GLY A 280 -12.93 7.84 -7.67
N TRP A 281 -13.31 7.14 -8.74
CA TRP A 281 -13.16 7.63 -10.13
C TRP A 281 -14.22 8.67 -10.52
N GLN A 282 -15.21 8.91 -9.64
CA GLN A 282 -16.34 9.80 -9.89
C GLN A 282 -16.31 11.07 -9.04
N HIS A 283 -15.19 11.43 -8.41
CA HIS A 283 -15.13 12.69 -7.67
C HIS A 283 -15.30 13.87 -8.61
N ALA A 284 -16.25 14.74 -8.26
CA ALA A 284 -16.48 16.02 -8.90
C ALA A 284 -15.18 16.84 -8.89
N ALA A 285 -14.96 17.60 -9.96
CA ALA A 285 -13.91 18.61 -9.99
C ALA A 285 -14.02 19.46 -8.71
N PRO A 286 -12.89 19.79 -8.05
CA PRO A 286 -12.92 20.57 -6.82
C PRO A 286 -13.79 21.82 -7.03
N SER A 287 -14.67 22.11 -6.07
CA SER A 287 -15.29 23.43 -5.98
C SER A 287 -14.16 24.44 -5.91
N GLY A 288 -13.95 25.18 -7.00
CA GLY A 288 -12.69 25.84 -7.33
C GLY A 288 -12.09 26.59 -6.15
N PRO A 289 -10.82 26.34 -5.79
CA PRO A 289 -10.20 27.10 -4.71
C PRO A 289 -9.90 28.53 -5.16
N ALA A 290 -9.78 29.44 -4.19
CA ALA A 290 -9.16 30.74 -4.37
C ALA A 290 -7.85 30.60 -5.19
N ALA A 291 -7.59 31.55 -6.09
CA ALA A 291 -6.46 31.49 -7.03
C ALA A 291 -5.15 31.13 -6.32
N LEU A 292 -4.62 29.94 -6.63
CA LEU A 292 -3.28 29.55 -6.19
C LEU A 292 -2.23 30.48 -6.84
N PRO A 293 -1.07 30.69 -6.19
CA PRO A 293 0.01 31.45 -6.80
C PRO A 293 0.41 30.86 -8.17
N PRO A 294 0.80 31.67 -9.18
CA PRO A 294 1.23 31.16 -10.49
C PRO A 294 2.43 30.19 -10.44
N SER A 295 3.21 30.28 -9.37
CA SER A 295 4.34 29.40 -9.08
C SER A 295 3.92 28.05 -8.47
N ALA A 296 2.65 27.84 -8.12
CA ALA A 296 2.16 26.61 -7.52
C ALA A 296 1.62 25.61 -8.56
N VAL A 297 1.88 24.33 -8.33
CA VAL A 297 1.37 23.21 -9.14
C VAL A 297 0.89 22.09 -8.23
N ALA A 298 -0.11 21.34 -8.69
CA ALA A 298 -0.54 20.12 -8.03
C ALA A 298 0.55 19.04 -8.12
N GLY A 299 0.94 18.49 -6.98
CA GLY A 299 1.88 17.38 -6.87
C GLY A 299 1.23 16.06 -7.23
N GLN A 300 1.01 15.83 -8.53
CA GLN A 300 0.40 14.60 -9.03
C GLN A 300 1.26 13.35 -8.75
N ASN A 301 0.62 12.19 -8.72
CA ASN A 301 1.31 10.90 -8.65
C ASN A 301 2.40 10.78 -9.72
N MET A 302 3.59 10.33 -9.31
CA MET A 302 4.77 10.15 -10.17
C MET A 302 5.35 11.43 -10.77
N LEU A 303 4.80 12.60 -10.47
CA LEU A 303 5.34 13.89 -10.92
C LEU A 303 6.78 14.06 -10.41
N LYS A 304 7.68 14.41 -11.32
CA LYS A 304 9.07 14.73 -11.01
C LYS A 304 9.31 16.23 -11.12
N PHE A 305 10.17 16.72 -10.25
CA PHE A 305 10.84 18.00 -10.39
C PHE A 305 12.34 17.75 -10.46
N HIS A 306 12.89 17.83 -11.67
CA HIS A 306 14.31 17.67 -11.90
C HIS A 306 15.06 18.86 -11.35
N LEU A 307 16.05 18.56 -10.51
CA LEU A 307 16.98 19.53 -9.95
C LEU A 307 18.26 19.56 -10.76
N ARG A 308 18.72 18.39 -11.22
CA ARG A 308 19.91 18.22 -12.06
C ARG A 308 19.72 17.15 -13.12
N PRO A 309 20.36 17.32 -14.30
CA PRO A 309 21.23 18.45 -14.69
C PRO A 309 20.42 19.74 -14.93
N ALA A 310 21.06 20.91 -14.81
CA ALA A 310 20.39 22.21 -14.95
C ALA A 310 19.63 22.36 -16.29
N ALA A 311 20.15 21.79 -17.37
CA ALA A 311 19.51 21.78 -18.69
C ALA A 311 18.16 21.02 -18.73
N ARG A 312 17.89 20.18 -17.74
CA ARG A 312 16.63 19.43 -17.58
C ARG A 312 15.85 19.89 -16.34
N ALA A 313 16.26 20.96 -15.68
CA ALA A 313 15.61 21.41 -14.46
C ALA A 313 14.16 21.82 -14.73
N GLY A 314 13.26 21.44 -13.82
CA GLY A 314 11.84 21.74 -13.94
C GLY A 314 10.93 20.52 -13.83
N LEU A 315 9.66 20.73 -14.16
CA LEU A 315 8.60 19.72 -14.03
C LEU A 315 8.68 18.70 -15.15
N ASP A 316 8.51 17.44 -14.78
CA ASP A 316 8.41 16.29 -15.67
C ASP A 316 7.21 15.45 -15.25
N ALA A 317 6.17 15.51 -16.07
CA ALA A 317 4.93 14.75 -15.88
C ALA A 317 4.87 13.49 -16.76
N GLY A 318 5.98 13.08 -17.38
CA GLY A 318 5.98 11.96 -18.34
C GLY A 318 5.65 10.60 -17.74
N GLU A 319 5.80 10.44 -16.42
CA GLU A 319 5.43 9.22 -15.68
C GLU A 319 4.11 9.35 -14.91
N VAL A 320 3.43 10.51 -14.98
CA VAL A 320 2.13 10.72 -14.34
C VAL A 320 1.09 9.81 -15.01
N PRO A 321 0.45 8.88 -14.29
CA PRO A 321 -0.52 7.98 -14.89
C PRO A 321 -1.75 8.72 -15.42
N ALA A 322 -2.19 8.38 -16.62
CA ALA A 322 -3.50 8.78 -17.10
C ALA A 322 -4.62 8.09 -16.28
N PRO A 323 -5.85 8.62 -16.27
CA PRO A 323 -7.01 7.90 -15.75
C PRO A 323 -7.18 6.51 -16.42
N LEU A 324 -7.81 5.56 -15.72
CA LEU A 324 -8.17 4.29 -16.33
C LEU A 324 -9.40 4.46 -17.23
N ASP A 325 -9.31 3.98 -18.47
CA ASP A 325 -10.44 3.95 -19.39
C ASP A 325 -11.15 2.59 -19.31
N VAL A 326 -12.18 2.52 -18.46
CA VAL A 326 -12.99 1.30 -18.28
C VAL A 326 -13.76 0.95 -19.55
N ALA A 327 -14.25 1.97 -20.28
CA ALA A 327 -15.03 1.75 -21.48
C ALA A 327 -14.17 1.11 -22.59
N ALA A 328 -12.92 1.57 -22.73
CA ALA A 328 -11.96 0.95 -23.63
C ALA A 328 -11.66 -0.50 -23.26
N ILE A 329 -11.46 -0.82 -21.97
CA ILE A 329 -11.27 -2.21 -21.50
C ILE A 329 -12.49 -3.07 -21.84
N HIS A 330 -13.70 -2.56 -21.60
CA HIS A 330 -14.94 -3.29 -21.89
C HIS A 330 -15.14 -3.51 -23.40
N GLU A 331 -14.79 -2.53 -24.23
CA GLU A 331 -14.86 -2.65 -25.68
C GLU A 331 -13.80 -3.64 -26.21
N GLU A 332 -12.60 -3.63 -25.64
CA GLU A 332 -11.57 -4.62 -25.95
C GLU A 332 -12.07 -6.03 -25.66
N ILE A 333 -12.65 -6.30 -24.48
CA ILE A 333 -13.22 -7.62 -24.16
C ILE A 333 -14.33 -8.00 -25.15
N ARG A 334 -15.23 -7.07 -25.46
CA ARG A 334 -16.36 -7.30 -26.38
C ARG A 334 -15.90 -7.70 -27.78
N THR A 335 -14.83 -7.08 -28.26
CA THR A 335 -14.32 -7.25 -29.63
C THR A 335 -13.33 -8.41 -29.76
N SER A 336 -12.46 -8.61 -28.75
CA SER A 336 -11.38 -9.59 -28.81
C SER A 336 -11.68 -10.93 -28.13
N LYS A 337 -12.64 -10.98 -27.18
CA LYS A 337 -12.95 -12.19 -26.37
C LYS A 337 -14.44 -12.58 -26.43
N PRO A 338 -15.01 -12.93 -27.61
CA PRO A 338 -16.43 -13.26 -27.75
C PRO A 338 -16.88 -14.45 -26.88
N GLU A 339 -15.98 -15.39 -26.58
CA GLU A 339 -16.21 -16.52 -25.68
C GLU A 339 -16.45 -16.07 -24.23
N VAL A 340 -15.76 -15.02 -23.76
CA VAL A 340 -16.00 -14.42 -22.44
C VAL A 340 -17.39 -13.80 -22.39
N VAL A 341 -17.79 -13.07 -23.44
CA VAL A 341 -19.12 -12.46 -23.55
C VAL A 341 -20.22 -13.53 -23.50
N ALA A 342 -20.05 -14.61 -24.25
CA ALA A 342 -20.99 -15.73 -24.28
C ALA A 342 -21.09 -16.42 -22.93
N ALA A 343 -19.94 -16.72 -22.30
CA ALA A 343 -19.88 -17.38 -21.00
C ALA A 343 -20.46 -16.50 -19.87
N ALA A 344 -20.18 -15.20 -19.87
CA ALA A 344 -20.71 -14.27 -18.86
C ALA A 344 -22.23 -14.18 -18.94
N ARG A 345 -22.79 -14.02 -20.14
CA ARG A 345 -24.25 -14.02 -20.36
C ARG A 345 -24.90 -15.33 -19.94
N LYS A 346 -24.27 -16.47 -20.27
CA LYS A 346 -24.73 -17.80 -19.84
C LYS A 346 -24.76 -17.89 -18.32
N ALA A 347 -23.66 -17.53 -17.66
CA ALA A 347 -23.54 -17.57 -16.20
C ALA A 347 -24.58 -16.71 -15.49
N LEU A 348 -24.79 -15.48 -15.96
CA LEU A 348 -25.82 -14.59 -15.42
C LEU A 348 -27.24 -15.12 -15.64
N THR A 349 -27.49 -15.82 -16.76
CA THR A 349 -28.80 -16.42 -17.03
C THR A 349 -29.04 -17.63 -16.11
N GLU A 350 -28.06 -18.52 -16.00
CA GLU A 350 -28.14 -19.71 -15.15
C GLU A 350 -28.22 -19.35 -13.66
N GLY A 351 -27.49 -18.33 -13.21
CA GLY A 351 -27.50 -17.88 -11.82
C GLY A 351 -28.81 -17.23 -11.37
N THR A 352 -29.75 -16.95 -12.27
CA THR A 352 -31.13 -16.53 -11.91
C THR A 352 -32.09 -17.71 -11.76
N GLN A 353 -31.69 -18.92 -12.17
CA GLN A 353 -32.53 -20.11 -12.01
C GLN A 353 -32.55 -20.56 -10.54
N PRO A 354 -33.67 -21.13 -10.06
CA PRO A 354 -33.74 -21.68 -8.71
C PRO A 354 -32.70 -22.80 -8.51
N ASP A 355 -31.86 -22.65 -7.48
CA ASP A 355 -30.95 -23.72 -7.05
C ASP A 355 -31.67 -24.62 -6.03
N ALA A 356 -31.94 -25.87 -6.42
CA ALA A 356 -32.61 -26.84 -5.54
C ALA A 356 -31.79 -27.22 -4.30
N ALA A 357 -30.47 -27.01 -4.32
CA ALA A 357 -29.59 -27.22 -3.17
C ALA A 357 -29.51 -25.99 -2.24
N ALA A 358 -30.16 -24.87 -2.59
CA ALA A 358 -30.14 -23.66 -1.79
C ALA A 358 -30.78 -23.87 -0.40
N PRO A 359 -30.08 -23.55 0.69
CA PRO A 359 -30.67 -23.51 2.02
C PRO A 359 -31.88 -22.56 2.05
N ALA A 360 -32.87 -22.88 2.89
CA ALA A 360 -34.10 -22.08 3.01
C ALA A 360 -33.83 -20.58 3.29
N VAL A 361 -32.74 -20.27 4.01
CA VAL A 361 -32.34 -18.89 4.28
C VAL A 361 -32.02 -18.10 3.01
N ILE A 362 -31.57 -18.72 1.91
CA ILE A 362 -31.30 -18.02 0.65
C ILE A 362 -32.57 -17.43 0.03
N ALA A 363 -33.69 -18.17 0.13
CA ALA A 363 -34.99 -17.70 -0.38
C ALA A 363 -35.67 -16.70 0.57
N GLN A 364 -35.37 -16.75 1.86
CA GLN A 364 -36.02 -15.95 2.91
C GLN A 364 -35.24 -14.67 3.25
N ALA A 365 -33.93 -14.67 3.07
CA ALA A 365 -33.07 -13.54 3.40
C ALA A 365 -33.19 -12.45 2.33
N GLY A 366 -33.40 -11.21 2.77
CA GLY A 366 -33.30 -10.07 1.89
C GLY A 366 -31.85 -9.80 1.49
N ARG A 367 -31.65 -9.07 0.39
CA ARG A 367 -30.30 -8.59 -0.01
C ARG A 367 -29.60 -7.75 1.07
N ARG A 368 -30.38 -7.22 2.04
CA ARG A 368 -29.91 -6.47 3.22
C ARG A 368 -29.67 -7.34 4.47
N SER A 369 -29.64 -8.67 4.35
CA SER A 369 -29.41 -9.56 5.50
C SER A 369 -27.93 -9.71 5.87
N LEU A 370 -27.06 -9.76 4.86
CA LEU A 370 -25.60 -9.80 4.98
C LEU A 370 -25.02 -9.46 3.60
N GLU A 371 -24.07 -8.53 3.56
CA GLU A 371 -23.18 -8.30 2.42
C GLU A 371 -21.73 -8.56 2.85
N ILE A 372 -21.00 -9.30 2.03
CA ILE A 372 -19.60 -9.70 2.22
C ILE A 372 -18.79 -8.95 1.17
N VAL A 373 -17.86 -8.10 1.63
CA VAL A 373 -16.97 -7.33 0.78
C VAL A 373 -15.53 -7.79 1.00
N PHE A 374 -14.93 -8.39 -0.02
CA PHE A 374 -13.55 -8.85 0.00
C PHE A 374 -12.62 -7.66 -0.25
N LEU A 375 -12.20 -6.95 0.80
CA LEU A 375 -11.33 -5.79 0.67
C LEU A 375 -9.93 -6.17 0.16
N GLY A 376 -9.44 -7.35 0.52
CA GLY A 376 -8.23 -7.93 -0.03
C GLY A 376 -8.26 -9.45 -0.01
N THR A 377 -7.60 -10.07 -0.98
CA THR A 377 -7.72 -11.51 -1.27
C THR A 377 -6.37 -12.21 -1.41
N GLY A 378 -5.30 -11.56 -0.97
CA GLY A 378 -3.93 -11.95 -1.20
C GLY A 378 -3.18 -12.37 0.06
N ALA A 379 -2.22 -13.27 -0.10
CA ALA A 379 -1.36 -13.76 0.98
C ALA A 379 -0.02 -13.03 1.11
N ALA A 380 0.47 -12.94 2.34
CA ALA A 380 1.79 -12.48 2.80
C ALA A 380 2.17 -11.02 2.48
N ILE A 381 2.15 -10.65 1.20
CA ILE A 381 2.69 -9.38 0.72
C ILE A 381 1.70 -8.73 -0.25
N PRO A 382 1.41 -7.41 -0.14
CA PRO A 382 0.58 -6.74 -1.13
C PRO A 382 1.21 -6.82 -2.53
N SER A 383 0.45 -7.27 -3.53
CA SER A 383 0.92 -7.34 -4.92
C SER A 383 0.31 -6.25 -5.78
N LYS A 384 0.76 -6.19 -7.04
CA LYS A 384 0.18 -5.32 -8.06
C LYS A 384 -1.33 -5.51 -8.23
N TYR A 385 -1.83 -6.74 -8.07
CA TYR A 385 -3.19 -7.11 -8.45
C TYR A 385 -4.10 -7.35 -7.23
N ARG A 386 -3.57 -7.92 -6.14
CA ARG A 386 -4.31 -8.26 -4.92
C ARG A 386 -3.73 -7.56 -3.69
N ASN A 387 -4.60 -7.02 -2.85
CA ASN A 387 -4.25 -6.56 -1.53
C ASN A 387 -4.21 -7.74 -0.55
N VAL A 388 -3.55 -7.55 0.59
CA VAL A 388 -3.55 -8.53 1.69
C VAL A 388 -4.93 -8.67 2.33
N THR A 389 -5.19 -9.83 2.95
CA THR A 389 -6.51 -10.25 3.44
C THR A 389 -7.21 -9.23 4.33
N SER A 390 -8.46 -8.95 3.97
CA SER A 390 -9.40 -8.18 4.77
C SER A 390 -10.79 -8.36 4.19
N ILE A 391 -11.78 -8.65 5.03
CA ILE A 391 -13.16 -8.88 4.61
C ILE A 391 -14.08 -8.05 5.50
N TYR A 392 -14.90 -7.21 4.88
CA TYR A 392 -15.92 -6.43 5.57
C TYR A 392 -17.28 -7.12 5.45
N LEU A 393 -17.90 -7.38 6.60
CA LEU A 393 -19.29 -7.84 6.69
C LEU A 393 -20.19 -6.65 7.00
N ASP A 394 -21.00 -6.26 6.03
CA ASP A 394 -22.04 -5.24 6.18
C ASP A 394 -23.36 -5.91 6.59
N LEU A 395 -23.82 -5.59 7.79
CA LEU A 395 -25.13 -6.01 8.33
C LEU A 395 -26.12 -4.83 8.32
N PHE A 396 -25.81 -3.83 7.48
CA PHE A 396 -26.60 -2.67 7.16
C PHE A 396 -26.94 -1.86 8.40
N ASP A 397 -28.21 -1.82 8.78
CA ASP A 397 -28.70 -1.01 9.88
C ASP A 397 -28.16 -1.50 11.25
N LYS A 398 -27.61 -2.73 11.29
CA LYS A 398 -26.96 -3.31 12.47
C LYS A 398 -25.48 -2.89 12.62
N GLY A 399 -24.93 -2.18 11.63
CA GLY A 399 -23.51 -1.88 11.52
C GLY A 399 -22.76 -2.99 10.81
N GLY A 400 -21.44 -3.07 11.02
CA GLY A 400 -20.63 -4.10 10.39
C GLY A 400 -19.43 -4.55 11.22
N MET A 401 -18.73 -5.53 10.70
CA MET A 401 -17.51 -6.07 11.29
C MET A 401 -16.45 -6.39 10.24
N LEU A 402 -15.18 -6.34 10.65
CA LEU A 402 -14.05 -6.78 9.82
C LEU A 402 -13.58 -8.17 10.25
N LEU A 403 -13.35 -9.05 9.28
CA LEU A 403 -12.60 -10.31 9.43
C LEU A 403 -11.22 -10.09 8.84
N ASP A 404 -10.22 -10.11 9.71
CA ASP A 404 -8.87 -9.62 9.42
C ASP A 404 -8.86 -8.17 8.91
N CYS A 405 -7.69 -7.56 8.92
CA CYS A 405 -7.50 -6.16 8.58
C CYS A 405 -6.05 -5.91 8.17
N GLY A 406 -5.62 -6.55 7.08
CA GLY A 406 -4.31 -6.33 6.47
C GLY A 406 -4.05 -4.88 6.05
N GLU A 407 -2.78 -4.57 5.75
CA GLU A 407 -2.35 -3.24 5.30
C GLU A 407 -3.21 -2.72 4.13
N GLY A 408 -3.63 -1.46 4.18
CA GLY A 408 -4.41 -0.83 3.12
C GLY A 408 -5.91 -1.13 3.17
N SER A 409 -6.42 -1.83 4.19
CA SER A 409 -7.85 -2.12 4.36
C SER A 409 -8.73 -0.86 4.33
N TYR A 410 -8.30 0.23 4.98
CA TYR A 410 -9.05 1.50 4.95
C TYR A 410 -9.07 2.13 3.56
N GLY A 411 -7.95 2.07 2.83
CA GLY A 411 -7.89 2.46 1.42
C GLY A 411 -8.77 1.58 0.52
N GLN A 412 -8.93 0.29 0.82
CA GLN A 412 -9.85 -0.57 0.07
C GLN A 412 -11.33 -0.22 0.35
N LEU A 413 -11.66 0.17 1.59
CA LEU A 413 -12.98 0.73 1.91
C LEU A 413 -13.25 2.04 1.13
N ALA A 414 -12.28 2.95 1.08
CA ALA A 414 -12.40 4.22 0.35
C ALA A 414 -12.54 3.98 -1.16
N ARG A 415 -11.86 2.97 -1.71
CA ARG A 415 -12.04 2.52 -3.10
C ARG A 415 -13.45 2.03 -3.39
N ARG A 416 -14.05 1.28 -2.46
CA ARG A 416 -15.39 0.67 -2.61
C ARG A 416 -16.54 1.63 -2.36
N TYR A 417 -16.42 2.50 -1.36
CA TYR A 417 -17.50 3.34 -0.85
C TYR A 417 -17.26 4.85 -1.01
N GLY A 418 -16.11 5.25 -1.55
CA GLY A 418 -15.65 6.64 -1.53
C GLY A 418 -15.12 7.05 -0.15
N ALA A 419 -14.48 8.22 -0.07
CA ALA A 419 -13.88 8.70 1.17
C ALA A 419 -14.90 8.85 2.32
N GLU A 420 -16.06 9.45 2.05
CA GLU A 420 -17.12 9.62 3.05
C GLU A 420 -17.80 8.29 3.41
N GLY A 421 -18.01 7.41 2.44
CA GLY A 421 -18.57 6.09 2.70
C GLY A 421 -17.64 5.22 3.55
N ALA A 422 -16.32 5.28 3.32
CA ALA A 422 -15.35 4.60 4.18
C ALA A 422 -15.36 5.13 5.61
N LYS A 423 -15.45 6.44 5.80
CA LYS A 423 -15.62 7.05 7.14
C LYS A 423 -16.91 6.56 7.80
N ALA A 424 -18.01 6.51 7.06
CA ALA A 424 -19.29 6.00 7.56
C ALA A 424 -19.21 4.52 7.98
N VAL A 425 -18.56 3.68 7.17
CA VAL A 425 -18.30 2.27 7.50
C VAL A 425 -17.48 2.17 8.78
N VAL A 426 -16.35 2.87 8.87
CA VAL A 426 -15.46 2.83 10.05
C VAL A 426 -16.17 3.33 11.31
N ALA A 427 -16.97 4.39 11.21
CA ALA A 427 -17.80 4.88 12.32
C ALA A 427 -18.85 3.84 12.76
N GLY A 428 -19.44 3.12 11.79
CA GLY A 428 -20.46 2.09 12.01
C GLY A 428 -19.94 0.73 12.48
N LEU A 429 -18.62 0.50 12.48
CA LEU A 429 -18.03 -0.76 12.94
C LEU A 429 -18.38 -1.04 14.40
N LYS A 430 -18.80 -2.29 14.65
CA LYS A 430 -19.08 -2.83 16.00
C LYS A 430 -17.97 -3.75 16.49
N LEU A 431 -17.32 -4.45 15.56
CA LEU A 431 -16.34 -5.48 15.86
C LEU A 431 -15.24 -5.55 14.79
N VAL A 432 -14.01 -5.80 15.21
CA VAL A 432 -12.96 -6.38 14.35
C VAL A 432 -12.55 -7.71 14.95
N TRP A 433 -12.52 -8.76 14.13
CA TRP A 433 -12.03 -10.08 14.50
C TRP A 433 -10.77 -10.39 13.69
N ILE A 434 -9.68 -10.77 14.36
CA ILE A 434 -8.39 -11.11 13.75
C ILE A 434 -8.07 -12.59 14.00
N SER A 435 -7.76 -13.31 12.92
CA SER A 435 -7.50 -14.76 12.93
C SER A 435 -6.21 -15.13 13.64
N HIS A 436 -5.11 -14.44 13.34
CA HIS A 436 -3.78 -14.74 13.88
C HIS A 436 -2.82 -13.53 13.75
N ILE A 437 -1.54 -13.70 14.06
CA ILE A 437 -0.58 -12.59 14.26
C ILE A 437 0.24 -12.21 13.02
N HIS A 438 0.10 -12.89 11.88
CA HIS A 438 0.86 -12.48 10.70
C HIS A 438 0.38 -11.12 10.17
N ALA A 439 1.34 -10.32 9.69
CA ALA A 439 1.15 -8.89 9.49
C ALA A 439 0.11 -8.57 8.40
N ASP A 440 0.00 -9.43 7.40
CA ASP A 440 -0.96 -9.40 6.31
C ASP A 440 -2.42 -9.55 6.78
N HIS A 441 -2.67 -9.96 8.03
CA HIS A 441 -4.01 -10.05 8.61
C HIS A 441 -4.37 -8.93 9.58
N HIS A 442 -3.43 -8.07 9.99
CA HIS A 442 -3.73 -7.08 11.03
C HIS A 442 -3.02 -5.72 10.91
N ALA A 443 -2.07 -5.55 9.98
CA ALA A 443 -1.27 -4.33 9.89
C ALA A 443 -2.11 -3.05 9.69
N GLY A 444 -3.24 -3.15 8.96
CA GLY A 444 -4.16 -2.04 8.72
C GLY A 444 -5.08 -1.70 9.89
N LEU A 445 -5.14 -2.53 10.93
CA LEU A 445 -6.04 -2.33 12.08
C LEU A 445 -5.75 -1.03 12.82
N THR A 446 -4.48 -0.67 12.94
CA THR A 446 -4.06 0.55 13.66
C THR A 446 -4.62 1.81 13.00
N ARG A 447 -4.64 1.87 11.66
CA ARG A 447 -5.24 2.97 10.90
C ARG A 447 -6.74 3.01 11.07
N VAL A 448 -7.44 1.89 10.97
CA VAL A 448 -8.90 1.84 11.20
C VAL A 448 -9.27 2.35 12.59
N LEU A 449 -8.53 1.93 13.63
CA LEU A 449 -8.77 2.38 15.01
C LEU A 449 -8.47 3.87 15.20
N SER A 450 -7.40 4.38 14.60
CA SER A 450 -7.06 5.82 14.62
C SER A 450 -8.14 6.64 13.92
N VAL A 451 -8.53 6.28 12.69
CA VAL A 451 -9.58 6.98 11.93
C VAL A 451 -10.89 6.97 12.72
N ARG A 452 -11.30 5.83 13.27
CA ARG A 452 -12.52 5.75 14.09
C ARG A 452 -12.45 6.67 15.31
N ARG A 453 -11.30 6.72 15.99
CA ARG A 453 -11.07 7.62 17.12
C ARG A 453 -11.19 9.09 16.71
N GLN A 454 -10.62 9.47 15.57
CA GLN A 454 -10.70 10.83 15.05
C GLN A 454 -12.15 11.22 14.69
N LEU A 455 -12.91 10.30 14.11
CA LEU A 455 -14.30 10.55 13.69
C LEU A 455 -15.27 10.67 14.87
N LEU A 456 -15.14 9.80 15.88
CA LEU A 456 -16.12 9.70 16.96
C LEU A 456 -15.70 10.43 18.25
N GLY A 457 -14.45 10.85 18.35
CA GLY A 457 -13.94 11.63 19.47
C GLY A 457 -13.67 10.83 20.76
N PRO A 458 -13.37 11.55 21.86
CA PRO A 458 -12.89 10.96 23.10
C PRO A 458 -13.85 10.01 23.81
N ASP A 459 -15.13 10.37 23.78
CA ASP A 459 -16.16 9.82 24.66
C ASP A 459 -16.96 8.70 24.00
N ALA A 460 -16.69 8.41 22.73
CA ALA A 460 -17.34 7.33 22.01
C ALA A 460 -16.98 5.96 22.58
N PRO A 461 -17.93 5.00 22.61
CA PRO A 461 -17.65 3.64 23.05
C PRO A 461 -16.48 3.02 22.28
N PRO A 462 -15.57 2.30 22.97
CA PRO A 462 -14.45 1.64 22.34
C PRO A 462 -14.92 0.56 21.38
N LEU A 463 -14.24 0.43 20.24
CA LEU A 463 -14.49 -0.67 19.30
C LEU A 463 -14.07 -1.99 19.93
N LEU A 464 -14.89 -3.04 19.82
CA LEU A 464 -14.48 -4.36 20.27
C LEU A 464 -13.49 -4.96 19.26
N VAL A 465 -12.34 -5.42 19.75
CA VAL A 465 -11.34 -6.12 18.95
C VAL A 465 -11.17 -7.51 19.54
N LEU A 466 -11.55 -8.53 18.79
CA LEU A 466 -11.28 -9.93 19.08
C LEU A 466 -10.03 -10.34 18.29
N GLY A 467 -9.07 -10.96 18.95
CA GLY A 467 -7.87 -11.44 18.25
C GLY A 467 -6.96 -12.31 19.10
N PRO A 468 -5.82 -12.75 18.54
CA PRO A 468 -4.85 -13.58 19.26
C PRO A 468 -4.05 -12.76 20.26
N ARG A 469 -3.81 -13.30 21.47
CA ARG A 469 -3.10 -12.61 22.57
C ARG A 469 -1.90 -11.71 22.18
N PRO A 470 -0.98 -12.10 21.27
CA PRO A 470 0.13 -11.23 20.88
C PRO A 470 -0.32 -9.88 20.29
N LEU A 471 -1.42 -9.83 19.55
CA LEU A 471 -1.95 -8.61 18.93
C LEU A 471 -2.26 -7.53 19.97
N ARG A 472 -2.73 -7.92 21.17
CA ARG A 472 -2.97 -6.97 22.27
C ARG A 472 -1.72 -6.15 22.60
N ARG A 473 -0.54 -6.77 22.56
CA ARG A 473 0.74 -6.10 22.87
C ARG A 473 1.10 -5.12 21.76
N THR A 474 0.90 -5.52 20.50
CA THR A 474 1.10 -4.67 19.33
C THR A 474 0.22 -3.43 19.40
N LEU A 475 -1.10 -3.60 19.59
CA LEU A 475 -2.03 -2.47 19.70
C LEU A 475 -1.71 -1.57 20.88
N ALA A 476 -1.37 -2.13 22.05
CA ALA A 476 -0.94 -1.35 23.21
C ALA A 476 0.34 -0.54 22.95
N ALA A 477 1.24 -1.00 22.07
CA ALA A 477 2.41 -0.25 21.66
C ALA A 477 2.04 0.95 20.78
N PHE A 478 1.20 0.74 19.77
CA PHE A 478 0.71 1.81 18.92
C PHE A 478 -0.14 2.83 19.68
N SER A 479 -0.91 2.42 20.70
CA SER A 479 -1.71 3.34 21.52
C SER A 479 -0.90 4.32 22.36
N ARG A 480 0.41 4.08 22.52
CA ARG A 480 1.33 5.07 23.12
C ARG A 480 1.77 6.15 22.13
N LEU A 481 1.67 5.88 20.83
CA LEU A 481 2.07 6.79 19.75
C LEU A 481 0.88 7.59 19.22
N GLU A 482 -0.28 6.96 19.11
CA GLU A 482 -1.47 7.58 18.53
C GLU A 482 -2.73 7.17 19.30
N ALA A 483 -3.65 8.12 19.46
CA ALA A 483 -4.89 7.88 20.18
C ALA A 483 -5.77 6.85 19.43
N MET A 484 -6.12 5.78 20.12
CA MET A 484 -7.03 4.73 19.63
C MET A 484 -8.00 4.35 20.75
N SER A 485 -9.24 4.01 20.40
CA SER A 485 -10.26 3.58 21.37
C SER A 485 -10.77 2.19 21.03
N PHE A 486 -10.33 1.20 21.80
CA PHE A 486 -10.74 -0.19 21.64
C PHE A 486 -10.78 -0.95 22.97
N ARG A 487 -11.60 -1.99 23.02
CA ARG A 487 -11.63 -2.99 24.07
C ARG A 487 -11.21 -4.33 23.48
N TYR A 488 -10.21 -4.95 24.06
CA TYR A 488 -9.61 -6.16 23.51
C TYR A 488 -10.12 -7.43 24.20
N ILE A 489 -10.49 -8.44 23.42
CA ILE A 489 -10.82 -9.80 23.87
C ILE A 489 -9.92 -10.80 23.14
N ASP A 490 -9.29 -11.70 23.89
CA ASP A 490 -8.48 -12.78 23.33
C ASP A 490 -9.40 -13.87 22.75
N CYS A 491 -9.17 -14.32 21.51
CA CYS A 491 -9.98 -15.33 20.82
C CYS A 491 -10.14 -16.63 21.62
N LEU A 492 -9.20 -16.95 22.52
CA LEU A 492 -9.34 -18.06 23.47
C LEU A 492 -10.60 -17.98 24.35
N ASN A 493 -11.13 -16.77 24.58
CA ASN A 493 -12.38 -16.55 25.31
C ASN A 493 -13.63 -16.76 24.45
N THR A 494 -13.47 -17.07 23.17
CA THR A 494 -14.58 -17.34 22.25
C THR A 494 -14.53 -18.75 21.68
N LEU A 495 -13.64 -19.60 22.22
CA LEU A 495 -13.66 -21.02 21.93
C LEU A 495 -14.91 -21.67 22.54
N PRO A 496 -15.45 -22.75 21.94
CA PRO A 496 -16.54 -23.51 22.53
C PRO A 496 -16.24 -23.91 23.98
N GLY A 497 -17.13 -23.53 24.91
CA GLY A 497 -17.00 -23.84 26.33
C GLY A 497 -15.98 -22.99 27.12
N ALA A 498 -15.43 -21.92 26.52
CA ALA A 498 -14.51 -21.03 27.21
C ALA A 498 -15.17 -20.39 28.46
N GLN A 499 -14.43 -20.36 29.57
CA GLN A 499 -14.84 -19.64 30.78
C GLN A 499 -14.35 -18.20 30.68
N VAL A 500 -15.28 -17.26 30.56
CA VAL A 500 -14.99 -15.85 30.29
C VAL A 500 -15.37 -15.01 31.50
N ASP A 501 -14.54 -14.01 31.81
CA ASP A 501 -14.85 -13.00 32.84
C ASP A 501 -16.21 -12.33 32.55
N ALA A 502 -17.02 -12.14 33.59
CA ALA A 502 -18.40 -11.64 33.46
C ALA A 502 -18.48 -10.30 32.70
N SER A 503 -17.51 -9.40 32.88
CA SER A 503 -17.50 -8.11 32.19
C SER A 503 -17.23 -8.24 30.69
N LEU A 504 -16.40 -9.22 30.29
CA LEU A 504 -16.10 -9.52 28.89
C LEU A 504 -17.27 -10.26 28.24
N THR A 505 -17.91 -11.16 28.98
CA THR A 505 -19.12 -11.88 28.56
C THR A 505 -20.24 -10.89 28.20
N SER A 506 -20.48 -9.86 29.02
CA SER A 506 -21.47 -8.82 28.70
C SER A 506 -21.15 -8.11 27.39
N ALA A 507 -19.91 -7.64 27.20
CA ALA A 507 -19.54 -6.91 25.99
C ALA A 507 -19.62 -7.77 24.72
N LEU A 508 -19.25 -9.05 24.83
CA LEU A 508 -19.38 -9.99 23.72
C LEU A 508 -20.86 -10.26 23.41
N ALA A 509 -21.70 -10.46 24.43
CA ALA A 509 -23.14 -10.66 24.24
C ALA A 509 -23.82 -9.42 23.63
N ASP A 510 -23.44 -8.23 24.08
CA ASP A 510 -23.95 -6.95 23.57
C ASP A 510 -23.60 -6.77 22.09
N VAL A 511 -22.34 -7.01 21.70
CA VAL A 511 -21.94 -6.85 20.29
C VAL A 511 -22.56 -7.92 19.39
N THR A 512 -22.65 -9.16 19.89
CA THR A 512 -23.23 -10.29 19.15
C THR A 512 -24.70 -10.01 18.87
N THR A 513 -25.44 -9.55 19.89
CA THR A 513 -26.84 -9.14 19.76
C THR A 513 -26.99 -7.93 18.84
N ALA A 514 -26.14 -6.91 18.98
CA ALA A 514 -26.18 -5.71 18.15
C ALA A 514 -25.96 -6.02 16.65
N LEU A 515 -25.11 -6.99 16.33
CA LEU A 515 -24.87 -7.48 14.97
C LEU A 515 -25.97 -8.43 14.48
N GLY A 516 -26.97 -8.76 15.31
CA GLY A 516 -28.04 -9.71 14.97
C GLY A 516 -27.56 -11.15 14.86
N LEU A 517 -26.50 -11.49 15.60
CA LEU A 517 -25.91 -12.81 15.67
C LEU A 517 -26.50 -13.59 16.87
N THR A 518 -26.73 -14.88 16.67
CA THR A 518 -26.98 -15.85 17.75
C THR A 518 -25.68 -16.46 18.25
N LYS A 519 -24.65 -16.49 17.40
CA LYS A 519 -23.38 -17.15 17.67
C LYS A 519 -22.20 -16.38 17.09
N LEU A 520 -21.17 -16.25 17.91
CA LEU A 520 -19.84 -15.78 17.54
C LEU A 520 -18.83 -16.65 18.28
N GLU A 521 -18.18 -17.57 17.58
CA GLU A 521 -17.23 -18.52 18.17
C GLU A 521 -15.97 -18.64 17.33
N SER A 522 -14.82 -18.65 18.01
CA SER A 522 -13.55 -19.00 17.38
C SER A 522 -13.34 -20.50 17.37
N VAL A 523 -12.61 -21.01 16.38
CA VAL A 523 -12.22 -22.41 16.25
C VAL A 523 -10.72 -22.48 16.14
N SER A 524 -10.04 -23.33 16.92
CA SER A 524 -8.59 -23.49 16.77
C SER A 524 -8.25 -24.12 15.41
N VAL A 525 -7.25 -23.58 14.74
CA VAL A 525 -6.81 -24.07 13.41
C VAL A 525 -5.30 -24.32 13.37
N GLN A 526 -4.81 -24.96 12.31
CA GLN A 526 -3.43 -25.45 12.21
C GLN A 526 -2.58 -24.54 11.33
N HIS A 527 -1.91 -23.55 11.93
CA HIS A 527 -1.06 -22.61 11.19
C HIS A 527 0.15 -22.14 12.02
N CYS A 528 0.00 -21.05 12.77
CA CYS A 528 0.97 -20.61 13.79
C CYS A 528 0.34 -20.64 15.19
N ALA A 529 1.13 -20.38 16.23
CA ALA A 529 0.62 -20.37 17.60
C ALA A 529 -0.49 -19.31 17.75
N HIS A 530 -1.64 -19.73 18.31
CA HIS A 530 -2.83 -18.89 18.47
C HIS A 530 -3.44 -18.46 17.13
N SER A 531 -3.66 -19.42 16.24
CA SER A 531 -4.42 -19.22 15.00
C SER A 531 -5.84 -19.75 15.14
N PHE A 532 -6.79 -18.99 14.61
CA PHE A 532 -8.21 -19.30 14.74
C PHE A 532 -8.95 -19.15 13.40
N GLY A 533 -10.01 -19.93 13.24
CA GLY A 533 -11.14 -19.66 12.35
C GLY A 533 -12.32 -19.09 13.14
N LEU A 534 -13.37 -18.65 12.45
CA LEU A 534 -14.56 -18.01 13.02
C LEU A 534 -15.84 -18.66 12.52
N ILE A 535 -16.79 -18.88 13.43
CA ILE A 535 -18.16 -19.29 13.12
C ILE A 535 -19.12 -18.20 13.59
N LEU A 536 -19.95 -17.73 12.66
CA LEU A 536 -21.04 -16.80 12.89
C LEU A 536 -22.36 -17.47 12.54
N GLU A 537 -23.35 -17.35 13.41
CA GLU A 537 -24.74 -17.72 13.11
C GLU A 537 -25.64 -16.52 13.43
N SER A 538 -26.65 -16.29 12.60
CA SER A 538 -27.53 -15.13 12.74
C SER A 538 -28.94 -15.48 13.17
N HIS A 539 -29.64 -14.50 13.75
CA HIS A 539 -31.08 -14.60 13.98
C HIS A 539 -31.89 -14.72 12.68
N ALA A 540 -31.30 -14.35 11.54
CA ALA A 540 -31.90 -14.54 10.21
C ALA A 540 -31.68 -15.96 9.65
N GLY A 541 -30.97 -16.84 10.38
CA GLY A 541 -30.82 -18.26 10.04
C GLY A 541 -29.66 -18.60 9.11
N TRP A 542 -28.81 -17.63 8.76
CA TRP A 542 -27.60 -17.91 7.98
C TRP A 542 -26.42 -18.24 8.88
N LYS A 543 -25.49 -19.03 8.34
CA LYS A 543 -24.24 -19.43 8.99
C LYS A 543 -23.04 -19.12 8.09
N LEU A 544 -22.08 -18.36 8.62
CA LEU A 544 -20.82 -18.05 7.96
C LEU A 544 -19.67 -18.70 8.72
N ALA A 545 -18.80 -19.40 8.01
CA ALA A 545 -17.54 -19.90 8.53
C ALA A 545 -16.38 -19.20 7.81
N PHE A 546 -15.34 -18.80 8.54
CA PHE A 546 -14.11 -18.25 8.00
C PHE A 546 -12.91 -19.04 8.55
N SER A 547 -12.01 -19.49 7.69
CA SER A 547 -10.91 -20.36 8.08
C SER A 547 -9.81 -19.66 8.87
N GLY A 548 -9.55 -18.37 8.60
CA GLY A 548 -8.21 -17.81 8.80
C GLY A 548 -7.20 -18.55 7.92
N ASP A 549 -5.93 -18.53 8.33
CA ASP A 549 -4.90 -19.36 7.70
C ASP A 549 -4.80 -20.71 8.40
N THR A 550 -4.75 -21.78 7.63
CA THR A 550 -4.74 -23.15 8.16
C THR A 550 -4.35 -24.20 7.12
N ARG A 551 -3.63 -25.23 7.57
CA ARG A 551 -3.71 -26.57 6.98
C ARG A 551 -5.11 -27.17 7.12
N PRO A 552 -5.48 -28.20 6.36
CA PRO A 552 -6.77 -28.85 6.51
C PRO A 552 -7.09 -29.24 7.97
N CYS A 553 -8.18 -28.69 8.49
CA CYS A 553 -8.51 -28.76 9.91
C CYS A 553 -9.87 -29.44 10.13
N LYS A 554 -9.85 -30.61 10.77
CA LYS A 554 -11.08 -31.36 11.10
C LYS A 554 -12.03 -30.58 12.00
N GLN A 555 -11.49 -29.80 12.95
CA GLN A 555 -12.30 -28.98 13.85
C GLN A 555 -13.07 -27.91 13.08
N LEU A 556 -12.44 -27.32 12.05
CA LEU A 556 -13.12 -26.36 11.16
C LEU A 556 -14.22 -27.06 10.34
N VAL A 557 -13.98 -28.26 9.81
CA VAL A 557 -15.01 -29.05 9.10
C VAL A 557 -16.23 -29.30 10.00
N GLU A 558 -16.00 -29.73 11.24
CA GLU A 558 -17.08 -30.01 12.20
C GLU A 558 -17.84 -28.73 12.57
N ALA A 559 -17.13 -27.64 12.83
CA ALA A 559 -17.73 -26.36 13.22
C ALA A 559 -18.45 -25.67 12.06
N ALA A 560 -17.95 -25.78 10.84
CA ALA A 560 -18.51 -25.21 9.62
C ALA A 560 -19.63 -26.06 9.00
N ARG A 561 -20.01 -27.17 9.63
CA ARG A 561 -21.04 -28.08 9.11
C ARG A 561 -22.32 -27.33 8.72
N ASP A 562 -22.79 -27.59 7.50
CA ASP A 562 -23.98 -27.02 6.88
C ASP A 562 -23.96 -25.47 6.80
N ALA A 563 -22.76 -24.86 6.75
CA ALA A 563 -22.63 -23.41 6.59
C ALA A 563 -23.30 -22.91 5.30
N THR A 564 -23.96 -21.76 5.40
CA THR A 564 -24.49 -21.06 4.22
C THR A 564 -23.36 -20.58 3.31
N VAL A 565 -22.27 -20.10 3.92
CA VAL A 565 -21.04 -19.74 3.21
C VAL A 565 -19.83 -20.11 4.07
N LEU A 566 -18.87 -20.78 3.45
CA LEU A 566 -17.52 -20.98 3.98
C LEU A 566 -16.57 -20.09 3.18
N ILE A 567 -15.84 -19.22 3.85
CA ILE A 567 -14.72 -18.48 3.27
C ILE A 567 -13.45 -19.20 3.71
N HIS A 568 -12.70 -19.75 2.76
CA HIS A 568 -11.53 -20.57 3.05
C HIS A 568 -10.28 -20.03 2.35
N GLU A 569 -9.14 -20.06 3.04
CA GLU A 569 -7.84 -19.79 2.44
C GLU A 569 -7.50 -20.88 1.40
N ALA A 570 -6.91 -20.47 0.28
CA ALA A 570 -6.44 -21.35 -0.78
C ALA A 570 -5.08 -20.83 -1.27
N THR A 571 -4.12 -20.75 -0.35
CA THR A 571 -2.86 -20.03 -0.58
C THR A 571 -2.05 -20.65 -1.72
N PHE A 572 -1.94 -21.97 -1.76
CA PHE A 572 -1.12 -22.68 -2.73
C PHE A 572 -1.96 -23.43 -3.77
N GLU A 573 -1.44 -23.48 -4.99
CA GLU A 573 -1.94 -24.40 -6.02
C GLU A 573 -1.49 -25.82 -5.71
N ASP A 574 -2.20 -26.80 -6.25
CA ASP A 574 -1.98 -28.22 -6.01
C ASP A 574 -0.56 -28.71 -6.34
N ALA A 575 0.15 -28.02 -7.24
CA ALA A 575 1.53 -28.35 -7.59
C ALA A 575 2.57 -27.96 -6.52
N LEU A 576 2.18 -27.18 -5.50
CA LEU A 576 3.06 -26.63 -4.46
C LEU A 576 2.78 -27.25 -3.08
N GLU A 577 2.56 -28.58 -3.04
CA GLU A 577 2.26 -29.33 -1.82
C GLU A 577 3.36 -29.19 -0.75
N GLU A 578 4.64 -29.26 -1.15
CA GLU A 578 5.75 -29.13 -0.22
C GLU A 578 5.77 -27.75 0.45
N GLU A 579 5.54 -26.67 -0.31
CA GLU A 579 5.45 -25.32 0.22
C GLU A 579 4.22 -25.13 1.13
N ALA A 580 3.08 -25.69 0.75
CA ALA A 580 1.86 -25.65 1.54
C ALA A 580 2.05 -26.31 2.91
N LEU A 581 2.71 -27.47 2.95
CA LEU A 581 3.08 -28.16 4.19
C LEU A 581 4.10 -27.35 5.01
N ALA A 582 5.16 -26.86 4.36
CA ALA A 582 6.23 -26.13 5.04
C ALA A 582 5.75 -24.81 5.66
N LYS A 583 4.76 -24.16 5.03
CA LYS A 583 4.21 -22.86 5.46
C LYS A 583 2.86 -22.97 6.17
N ASN A 584 2.38 -24.19 6.42
CA ASN A 584 1.12 -24.48 7.07
C ASN A 584 -0.12 -23.78 6.45
N HIS A 585 -0.25 -23.84 5.13
CA HIS A 585 -1.40 -23.32 4.38
C HIS A 585 -2.10 -24.40 3.56
N SER A 586 -3.34 -24.19 3.17
CA SER A 586 -4.10 -25.14 2.35
C SER A 586 -3.75 -25.05 0.86
N LEU A 587 -3.80 -26.20 0.19
CA LEU A 587 -3.89 -26.27 -1.26
C LEU A 587 -5.30 -25.93 -1.72
N THR A 588 -5.45 -25.60 -3.00
CA THR A 588 -6.74 -25.25 -3.60
C THR A 588 -7.75 -26.40 -3.51
N HIS A 589 -7.37 -27.63 -3.89
CA HIS A 589 -8.27 -28.77 -3.77
C HIS A 589 -8.62 -29.10 -2.30
N GLU A 590 -7.68 -28.92 -1.38
CA GLU A 590 -7.92 -29.21 0.04
C GLU A 590 -8.94 -28.24 0.66
N ALA A 591 -8.86 -26.96 0.30
CA ALA A 591 -9.84 -25.95 0.71
C ALA A 591 -11.24 -26.29 0.17
N ILE A 592 -11.33 -26.75 -1.08
CA ILE A 592 -12.58 -27.21 -1.69
C ILE A 592 -13.10 -28.46 -0.97
N ASP A 593 -12.24 -29.42 -0.66
CA ASP A 593 -12.61 -30.65 0.04
C ASP A 593 -13.09 -30.39 1.46
N ILE A 594 -12.51 -29.43 2.18
CA ILE A 594 -13.01 -28.99 3.49
C ILE A 594 -14.43 -28.45 3.35
N GLY A 595 -14.70 -27.62 2.34
CA GLY A 595 -16.04 -27.13 2.03
C GLY A 595 -17.04 -28.24 1.74
N ASN A 596 -16.64 -29.21 0.92
CA ASN A 596 -17.45 -30.39 0.59
C ASN A 596 -17.74 -31.24 1.84
N GLN A 597 -16.73 -31.51 2.67
CA GLN A 597 -16.88 -32.30 3.90
C GLN A 597 -17.75 -31.59 4.94
N ALA A 598 -17.65 -30.25 5.01
CA ALA A 598 -18.51 -29.42 5.83
C ALA A 598 -19.94 -29.34 5.27
N ARG A 599 -20.19 -29.77 4.03
CA ARG A 599 -21.44 -29.55 3.29
C ARG A 599 -21.81 -28.07 3.25
N ALA A 600 -20.81 -27.20 3.11
CA ALA A 600 -21.05 -25.78 2.93
C ALA A 600 -21.83 -25.57 1.63
N TYR A 601 -22.87 -24.74 1.67
CA TYR A 601 -23.65 -24.46 0.46
C TYR A 601 -22.80 -23.77 -0.61
N ARG A 602 -21.97 -22.81 -0.20
CA ARG A 602 -20.93 -22.21 -1.04
C ARG A 602 -19.61 -22.11 -0.30
N THR A 603 -18.53 -22.40 -1.00
CA THR A 603 -17.16 -22.18 -0.55
C THR A 603 -16.50 -21.11 -1.40
N ILE A 604 -16.18 -19.96 -0.81
CA ILE A 604 -15.50 -18.86 -1.48
C ILE A 604 -14.02 -18.91 -1.10
N LEU A 605 -13.17 -19.16 -2.09
CA LEU A 605 -11.72 -19.24 -1.91
C LEU A 605 -11.11 -17.84 -1.90
N THR A 606 -10.19 -17.59 -0.99
CA THR A 606 -9.46 -16.32 -0.84
C THR A 606 -8.02 -16.56 -0.39
N HIS A 607 -7.29 -15.49 -0.05
CA HIS A 607 -5.92 -15.54 0.47
C HIS A 607 -4.95 -16.27 -0.47
N PHE A 608 -4.96 -15.88 -1.74
CA PHE A 608 -4.14 -16.53 -2.77
C PHE A 608 -2.68 -16.07 -2.71
N SER A 609 -1.76 -17.00 -2.96
CA SER A 609 -0.35 -16.66 -3.17
C SER A 609 -0.17 -15.68 -4.33
N GLN A 610 0.70 -14.69 -4.12
CA GLN A 610 0.99 -13.66 -5.13
C GLN A 610 1.87 -14.14 -6.29
N ARG A 611 2.24 -15.43 -6.34
CA ARG A 611 2.92 -16.04 -7.50
C ARG A 611 2.04 -16.00 -8.76
N TYR A 612 0.73 -16.12 -8.58
CA TYR A 612 -0.28 -16.08 -9.66
C TYR A 612 -1.33 -15.02 -9.33
N PRO A 613 -0.96 -13.74 -9.38
CA PRO A 613 -1.66 -12.70 -8.64
C PRO A 613 -2.99 -12.28 -9.27
N LYS A 614 -3.28 -12.68 -10.52
CA LYS A 614 -4.56 -12.34 -11.17
C LYS A 614 -5.64 -13.39 -10.96
N MET A 615 -5.34 -14.66 -11.16
CA MET A 615 -6.30 -15.77 -11.11
C MET A 615 -5.62 -17.03 -10.57
N PRO A 616 -6.20 -17.73 -9.57
CA PRO A 616 -5.70 -19.05 -9.18
C PRO A 616 -5.86 -20.05 -10.32
N VAL A 617 -5.03 -21.11 -10.30
CA VAL A 617 -5.18 -22.22 -11.25
C VAL A 617 -6.50 -22.94 -11.00
N ILE A 618 -7.31 -23.04 -12.05
CA ILE A 618 -8.58 -23.77 -12.01
C ILE A 618 -8.34 -25.16 -12.57
N ASP A 619 -8.52 -26.16 -11.73
CA ASP A 619 -8.43 -27.57 -12.10
C ASP A 619 -9.77 -28.31 -11.90
N LYS A 620 -9.73 -29.64 -12.00
CA LYS A 620 -10.90 -30.55 -11.90
C LYS A 620 -11.58 -30.56 -10.52
N SER A 621 -10.97 -30.00 -9.48
CA SER A 621 -11.53 -29.90 -8.13
C SER A 621 -12.65 -28.87 -8.04
N PHE A 622 -12.60 -27.82 -8.87
CA PHE A 622 -13.65 -26.80 -8.94
C PHE A 622 -14.98 -27.43 -9.33
N ASN A 623 -15.98 -27.21 -8.48
CA ASN A 623 -17.30 -27.82 -8.62
C ASN A 623 -18.41 -26.76 -8.48
N SER A 624 -19.67 -27.20 -8.52
CA SER A 624 -20.84 -26.33 -8.46
C SER A 624 -21.07 -25.61 -7.11
N THR A 625 -20.17 -25.76 -6.13
CA THR A 625 -20.25 -25.09 -4.83
C THR A 625 -19.14 -24.05 -4.62
N THR A 626 -18.14 -24.02 -5.49
CA THR A 626 -16.91 -23.25 -5.30
C THR A 626 -16.96 -21.92 -6.05
N ALA A 627 -16.44 -20.87 -5.42
CA ALA A 627 -16.24 -19.56 -6.03
C ALA A 627 -14.86 -18.99 -5.67
N ILE A 628 -14.43 -17.97 -6.40
CA ILE A 628 -13.12 -17.32 -6.24
C ILE A 628 -13.35 -15.86 -5.84
N ALA A 629 -12.72 -15.43 -4.74
CA ALA A 629 -12.74 -14.04 -4.32
C ALA A 629 -11.78 -13.18 -5.17
N PHE A 630 -12.20 -11.94 -5.41
CA PHE A 630 -11.37 -10.88 -5.95
C PHE A 630 -11.45 -9.67 -5.04
N ASP A 631 -10.41 -8.83 -5.04
CA ASP A 631 -10.46 -7.54 -4.37
C ASP A 631 -11.71 -6.76 -4.81
N LEU A 632 -12.42 -6.22 -3.82
CA LEU A 632 -13.67 -5.47 -3.90
C LEU A 632 -14.89 -6.25 -4.39
N MET A 633 -14.78 -7.57 -4.58
CA MET A 633 -15.92 -8.44 -4.80
C MET A 633 -16.93 -8.26 -3.65
N THR A 634 -18.19 -8.03 -4.02
CA THR A 634 -19.30 -7.74 -3.11
C THR A 634 -20.40 -8.78 -3.35
N VAL A 635 -20.79 -9.50 -2.29
CA VAL A 635 -21.74 -10.61 -2.38
C VAL A 635 -22.74 -10.51 -1.22
N ASN A 636 -24.03 -10.56 -1.51
CA ASN A 636 -25.04 -10.88 -0.48
C ASN A 636 -25.56 -12.31 -0.64
N LEU A 637 -26.39 -12.74 0.32
CA LEU A 637 -26.92 -14.11 0.34
C LEU A 637 -27.69 -14.49 -0.93
N ALA A 638 -28.39 -13.55 -1.57
CA ALA A 638 -29.13 -13.82 -2.80
C ALA A 638 -28.21 -13.99 -4.03
N ASP A 639 -26.94 -13.59 -3.92
CA ASP A 639 -25.96 -13.74 -4.99
C ASP A 639 -25.21 -15.09 -4.92
N LEU A 640 -25.30 -15.81 -3.80
CA LEU A 640 -24.62 -17.10 -3.60
C LEU A 640 -24.94 -18.16 -4.68
N PRO A 641 -26.18 -18.30 -5.18
CA PRO A 641 -26.47 -19.22 -6.29
C PRO A 641 -25.63 -18.95 -7.55
N LEU A 642 -25.39 -17.67 -7.88
CA LEU A 642 -24.69 -17.24 -9.09
C LEU A 642 -23.18 -17.54 -9.06
N LEU A 643 -22.54 -17.50 -7.89
CA LEU A 643 -21.07 -17.43 -7.82
C LEU A 643 -20.32 -18.56 -8.54
N PRO A 644 -20.71 -19.85 -8.43
CA PRO A 644 -20.01 -20.92 -9.14
C PRO A 644 -20.07 -20.79 -10.66
N HIS A 645 -21.17 -20.22 -11.19
CA HIS A 645 -21.31 -19.99 -12.63
C HIS A 645 -20.32 -18.94 -13.15
N LEU A 646 -19.80 -18.06 -12.29
CA LEU A 646 -18.84 -17.02 -12.67
C LEU A 646 -17.41 -17.56 -12.85
N VAL A 647 -17.10 -18.75 -12.34
CA VAL A 647 -15.74 -19.32 -12.43
C VAL A 647 -15.32 -19.49 -13.89
N ALA A 648 -16.19 -20.06 -14.74
CA ALA A 648 -15.89 -20.29 -16.15
C ALA A 648 -15.63 -19.00 -16.97
N PRO A 649 -16.51 -17.97 -16.97
CA PRO A 649 -16.23 -16.74 -17.70
C PRO A 649 -15.01 -15.99 -17.15
N LEU A 650 -14.73 -16.04 -15.84
CA LEU A 650 -13.53 -15.45 -15.26
C LEU A 650 -12.26 -16.20 -15.71
N ALA A 651 -12.31 -17.53 -15.79
CA ALA A 651 -11.18 -18.33 -16.29
C ALA A 651 -10.83 -17.97 -17.75
N LEU A 652 -11.86 -17.84 -18.60
CA LEU A 652 -11.67 -17.41 -19.99
C LEU A 652 -11.10 -15.98 -20.07
N LEU A 653 -11.58 -15.09 -19.21
CA LEU A 653 -11.17 -13.69 -19.20
C LEU A 653 -9.66 -13.51 -18.94
N PHE A 654 -9.11 -14.34 -18.04
CA PHE A 654 -7.71 -14.28 -17.61
C PHE A 654 -6.82 -15.37 -18.22
N LYS A 655 -7.31 -16.09 -19.22
CA LYS A 655 -6.60 -17.25 -19.80
C LYS A 655 -5.20 -16.92 -20.31
N GLU A 656 -5.07 -15.85 -21.09
CA GLU A 656 -3.77 -15.41 -21.66
C GLU A 656 -2.79 -15.04 -20.55
N GLU A 657 -3.28 -14.36 -19.51
CA GLU A 657 -2.45 -13.97 -18.38
C GLU A 657 -2.00 -15.19 -17.55
N MET A 658 -2.81 -16.24 -17.45
CA MET A 658 -2.43 -17.51 -16.82
C MET A 658 -1.35 -18.23 -17.64
N GLU A 659 -1.39 -18.13 -18.98
CA GLU A 659 -0.38 -18.73 -19.88
C GLU A 659 0.95 -17.94 -19.86
N GLU A 660 0.90 -16.61 -19.78
CA GLU A 660 2.09 -15.75 -19.67
C GLU A 660 2.81 -15.89 -18.32
N GLU A 661 2.05 -16.05 -17.22
CA GLU A 661 2.59 -16.19 -15.86
C GLU A 661 3.06 -17.64 -15.56
N GLY A 662 2.63 -18.63 -16.35
CA GLY A 662 3.07 -20.04 -16.28
C GLY A 662 4.43 -20.33 -16.92
N ALA A 663 5.02 -19.37 -17.64
CA ALA A 663 6.42 -19.48 -18.08
C ALA A 663 7.35 -19.18 -16.89
N PRO A 664 8.24 -20.11 -16.47
CA PRO A 664 9.08 -19.87 -15.32
C PRO A 664 9.95 -18.65 -15.58
N ALA A 665 9.73 -17.58 -14.82
CA ALA A 665 10.69 -16.50 -14.74
C ALA A 665 11.99 -17.08 -14.16
N GLU A 666 13.01 -17.23 -15.00
CA GLU A 666 14.37 -17.57 -14.56
C GLU A 666 14.79 -16.55 -13.48
N GLY A 667 14.73 -16.96 -12.21
CA GLY A 667 15.21 -16.19 -11.06
C GLY A 667 14.24 -15.90 -9.91
N ASP A 668 13.00 -16.41 -9.91
CA ASP A 668 12.03 -16.14 -8.82
C ASP A 668 11.66 -17.35 -7.93
N ALA A 669 12.38 -18.46 -8.06
CA ALA A 669 12.15 -19.71 -7.33
C ALA A 669 12.49 -19.66 -5.81
N GLY A 670 12.38 -18.51 -5.14
CA GLY A 670 12.70 -18.41 -3.71
C GLY A 670 12.11 -17.22 -2.94
N LYS A 671 11.18 -16.45 -3.51
CA LYS A 671 10.70 -15.19 -2.89
C LYS A 671 9.30 -15.23 -2.29
N ALA A 672 9.00 -16.26 -1.51
CA ALA A 672 7.92 -16.14 -0.53
C ALA A 672 8.61 -16.10 0.84
N GLY A 673 8.68 -14.90 1.44
CA GLY A 673 9.21 -14.68 2.79
C GLY A 673 8.58 -15.63 3.81
N ALA A 674 9.25 -15.77 4.95
CA ALA A 674 8.65 -16.44 6.10
C ALA A 674 7.42 -15.63 6.53
N VAL A 675 6.27 -16.31 6.60
CA VAL A 675 5.00 -15.75 7.10
C VAL A 675 5.14 -15.42 8.59
#